data_AF-A0A964FMP1-F1
#
_entry.id   AF-A0A964FMP1-F1
#
_cell.length_a   1.000
_cell.length_b   1.000
_cell.length_c   1.000
_cell.angle_alpha   90.00
_cell.angle_beta   90.00
_cell.angle_gamma   90.00
#
_symmetry.space_group_name_H-M   'P 1'
#
loop_
_entity.id
_entity.type
_entity.pdbx_description
1 polymer ?
#
loop_
_entity_poly.entity_id
_entity_poly.type
_entity_poly.pdbx_seq_one_letter_code
_entity_poly.pdbx_strand_id
1 'polypeptide(L)'
;MEYQRFLEQISELYNNWGQPQAEPKSHQFQQIINSLQTTTTANAMQLLNWAVECMSPDEIYCEIGCFQGGSLIGTLLNHAEITACAVDDFSEFDTFGDSSDNLGQNLANFNISEQVFFCNQNFEEFFWDLREIQSPDRIGVLFYDAAHDYRSHLLALLLSKPFLADSALIVVSNSNWETPRQANWDFVVANPQCQLLLDFSAPEFSNAWNGLQVFSWDVNTSGNYERSTFQQLRNRDAIQSIYDLQQSDRKNIAQELYSQALNLHQAGQFIAAEEKYKQVLQYDPNQVDAWQNLGILYYATDRYREAQQVLSECLAVDSSVAGTHYSLGLVLEKTGDVIGAVTAYREAIALEPNCIDAYNNLGNILGQIGNINQAESIYRQAIALNPAHFGSYLNLGNLLLSQTEVDRAIELYETALQLQPDAAEVVANLEFARRLKNDPIQAYLYFGSDCYGRGEYQQAVIEYRKFLEVQTGDLQLYLNLAECYQHLEEYAAAIQVCREAIELYPAGASLYRNLVLASLASGRTSEAIAVAVDGSSLFPEDCFFNPGQYLILPVIYESVEEIAVYRDRFETGIKQLIQQTNLDTDAGKQKALTIISQHTNFFLAYQGGNDLDIQKQYGQFVRKVMAANYRQWAKDLPLPPPSKSGKIRIGYISGCLWGHTVGKLTLGWLQQGSSEFEIYCYQITETQDNFTQQFRFYSDTFHYIPGNLELICQQIIADQLHVLVFLDIGLQPQITQLAALRLAPIQCTSWAHPVTSGLPTVDYFLSSDLMEPENAVLHYSEKLIRLPNIGISYPQPVIPAATATRANFGLREKAVVYLCCQTLCKYLPQHDYIFAEIARQVPQAQFAFISRPNVDIGKLFQQRLQRTFAKYGLDSADFCAILPKMDEKAYWNLQLLSDVFLDSFGWSGGHTTLEAIACNLPVVTCPGEFMRGRHSSGILQMLGVTETVAQTAAEYVEIAVRLGLESEWRQSIADRISQRQGRLYGDKTCVAALEAFYYGAVEAV
;
A
#
# COMPACT_ATOMS: atom_id res chain seq x y z
N MET A 1 29.97 -9.98 -49.34
CA MET A 1 30.12 -8.72 -50.11
C MET A 1 31.52 -8.13 -49.98
N GLU A 2 32.21 -7.88 -51.10
CA GLU A 2 33.54 -7.24 -51.14
C GLU A 2 33.44 -5.71 -51.39
N TYR A 3 33.15 -4.91 -50.35
CA TYR A 3 32.96 -3.45 -50.49
C TYR A 3 34.10 -2.70 -51.16
N GLN A 4 35.34 -3.12 -50.88
CA GLN A 4 36.50 -2.44 -51.42
C GLN A 4 36.60 -2.62 -52.93
N ARG A 5 36.31 -3.84 -53.43
CA ARG A 5 36.22 -4.13 -54.87
C ARG A 5 35.08 -3.33 -55.52
N PHE A 6 33.93 -3.24 -54.85
CA PHE A 6 32.79 -2.45 -55.32
C PHE A 6 33.16 -0.97 -55.50
N LEU A 7 33.69 -0.32 -54.46
CA LEU A 7 33.99 1.12 -54.47
C LEU A 7 35.13 1.51 -55.41
N GLU A 8 36.18 0.68 -55.52
CA GLU A 8 37.35 1.00 -56.34
C GLU A 8 37.01 0.98 -57.84
N GLN A 9 36.13 0.07 -58.28
CA GLN A 9 35.91 -0.21 -59.70
C GLN A 9 34.58 0.34 -60.24
N ILE A 10 33.61 0.68 -59.38
CA ILE A 10 32.29 1.16 -59.84
C ILE A 10 32.41 2.40 -60.74
N SER A 11 33.34 3.31 -60.44
CA SER A 11 33.56 4.52 -61.24
C SER A 11 34.06 4.24 -62.66
N GLU A 12 34.75 3.11 -62.87
CA GLU A 12 35.28 2.73 -64.18
C GLU A 12 34.19 2.24 -65.15
N LEU A 13 33.01 1.87 -64.64
CA LEU A 13 31.88 1.41 -65.44
C LEU A 13 31.11 2.55 -66.11
N TYR A 14 31.40 3.81 -65.77
CA TYR A 14 30.67 4.98 -66.25
C TYR A 14 31.57 5.97 -66.97
N ASN A 15 31.00 6.67 -67.94
CA ASN A 15 31.55 7.92 -68.44
C ASN A 15 31.05 9.06 -67.56
N ASN A 16 31.90 10.04 -67.24
CA ASN A 16 31.56 11.20 -66.40
C ASN A 16 31.02 10.81 -64.99
N TRP A 17 31.61 9.80 -64.34
CA TRP A 17 31.20 9.34 -63.00
C TRP A 17 31.04 10.49 -62.00
N GLY A 18 29.95 10.45 -61.21
CA GLY A 18 29.63 11.48 -60.22
C GLY A 18 29.20 12.83 -60.81
N GLN A 19 28.89 12.92 -62.10
CA GLN A 19 28.27 14.09 -62.74
C GLN A 19 26.81 13.80 -63.14
N PRO A 20 25.93 14.82 -63.27
CA PRO A 20 24.54 14.65 -63.71
C PRO A 20 24.39 13.89 -65.04
N GLN A 21 25.34 14.11 -65.96
CA GLN A 21 25.45 13.47 -67.27
C GLN A 21 26.27 12.16 -67.25
N ALA A 22 26.32 11.45 -66.12
CA ALA A 22 26.95 10.15 -66.05
C ALA A 22 26.14 9.11 -66.84
N GLU A 23 26.82 8.33 -67.68
CA GLU A 23 26.22 7.30 -68.53
C GLU A 23 26.99 5.98 -68.42
N PRO A 24 26.32 4.81 -68.43
CA PRO A 24 27.00 3.52 -68.36
C PRO A 24 27.81 3.29 -69.64
N LYS A 25 29.02 2.72 -69.51
CA LYS A 25 29.79 2.28 -70.67
C LYS A 25 29.16 1.07 -71.36
N SER A 26 28.39 0.27 -70.64
CA SER A 26 27.65 -0.86 -71.19
C SER A 26 26.36 -0.40 -71.87
N HIS A 27 26.17 -0.74 -73.14
CA HIS A 27 24.93 -0.49 -73.87
C HIS A 27 23.85 -1.56 -73.62
N GLN A 28 24.15 -2.60 -72.83
CA GLN A 28 23.25 -3.76 -72.65
C GLN A 28 21.97 -3.39 -71.89
N PHE A 29 22.06 -2.51 -70.88
CA PHE A 29 20.90 -2.08 -70.11
C PHE A 29 19.90 -1.22 -70.90
N GLN A 30 20.36 -0.53 -71.94
CA GLN A 30 19.47 0.23 -72.83
C GLN A 30 18.52 -0.70 -73.60
N GLN A 31 18.95 -1.93 -73.90
CA GLN A 31 18.10 -2.92 -74.56
C GLN A 31 16.94 -3.35 -73.66
N ILE A 32 17.20 -3.53 -72.36
CA ILE A 32 16.19 -3.86 -71.34
C ILE A 32 15.15 -2.74 -71.26
N ILE A 33 15.60 -1.48 -71.12
CA ILE A 33 14.71 -0.30 -71.09
C ILE A 33 13.87 -0.17 -72.36
N ASN A 34 14.43 -0.49 -73.53
CA ASN A 34 13.67 -0.42 -74.78
C ASN A 34 12.63 -1.56 -74.90
N SER A 35 12.85 -2.67 -74.20
CA SER A 35 11.99 -3.87 -74.25
C SER A 35 10.91 -3.91 -73.16
N LEU A 36 11.13 -3.22 -72.04
CA LEU A 36 10.26 -3.22 -70.85
C LEU A 36 9.84 -1.78 -70.53
N GLN A 37 8.60 -1.56 -70.10
CA GLN A 37 8.16 -0.25 -69.60
C GLN A 37 8.63 -0.05 -68.15
N THR A 38 9.95 0.03 -67.95
CA THR A 38 10.57 0.18 -66.64
C THR A 38 10.88 1.64 -66.28
N THR A 39 10.73 1.95 -64.99
CA THR A 39 11.12 3.22 -64.37
C THR A 39 12.57 3.21 -63.89
N THR A 40 13.23 2.04 -63.83
CA THR A 40 14.63 1.90 -63.45
C THR A 40 15.56 2.42 -64.55
N THR A 41 16.50 3.30 -64.21
CA THR A 41 17.46 3.83 -65.19
C THR A 41 18.59 2.85 -65.49
N ALA A 42 19.24 3.02 -66.65
CA ALA A 42 20.40 2.21 -67.03
C ALA A 42 21.57 2.38 -66.03
N ASN A 43 21.67 3.56 -65.39
CA ASN A 43 22.66 3.80 -64.35
C ASN A 43 22.40 2.96 -63.10
N ALA A 44 21.15 2.92 -62.64
CA ALA A 44 20.76 2.10 -61.48
C ALA A 44 20.96 0.60 -61.76
N MET A 45 20.57 0.13 -62.95
CA MET A 45 20.77 -1.26 -63.37
C MET A 45 22.26 -1.66 -63.41
N GLN A 46 23.11 -0.84 -64.03
CA GLN A 46 24.56 -1.10 -64.10
C GLN A 46 25.21 -1.14 -62.71
N LEU A 47 24.72 -0.31 -61.77
CA LEU A 47 25.24 -0.25 -60.40
C LEU A 47 24.84 -1.51 -59.62
N LEU A 48 23.57 -1.90 -59.68
CA LEU A 48 23.07 -3.10 -59.02
C LEU A 48 23.70 -4.37 -59.61
N ASN A 49 23.87 -4.44 -60.93
CA ASN A 49 24.57 -5.51 -61.61
C ASN A 49 26.02 -5.65 -61.12
N TRP A 50 26.73 -4.54 -60.96
CA TRP A 50 28.08 -4.58 -60.36
C TRP A 50 28.07 -4.93 -58.87
N ALA A 51 27.04 -4.52 -58.13
CA ALA A 51 26.90 -4.87 -56.72
C ALA A 51 26.77 -6.39 -56.53
N VAL A 52 25.98 -7.07 -57.36
CA VAL A 52 25.82 -8.53 -57.26
C VAL A 52 27.06 -9.31 -57.73
N GLU A 53 27.81 -8.80 -58.70
CA GLU A 53 29.14 -9.33 -59.09
C GLU A 53 30.18 -9.27 -57.95
N CYS A 54 29.97 -8.39 -56.97
CA CYS A 54 30.83 -8.26 -55.78
C CYS A 54 30.33 -9.08 -54.56
N MET A 55 29.24 -9.84 -54.70
CA MET A 55 28.71 -10.69 -53.63
C MET A 55 29.59 -11.93 -53.39
N SER A 56 29.47 -12.47 -52.19
CA SER A 56 30.08 -13.76 -51.85
C SER A 56 29.19 -14.93 -52.36
N PRO A 57 29.75 -16.11 -52.68
CA PRO A 57 28.99 -17.21 -53.32
C PRO A 57 27.81 -17.77 -52.51
N ASP A 58 27.74 -17.47 -51.21
CA ASP A 58 26.72 -17.89 -50.24
C ASP A 58 25.68 -16.79 -49.94
N GLU A 59 25.74 -15.66 -50.66
CA GLU A 59 24.84 -14.55 -50.51
C GLU A 59 23.77 -14.52 -51.61
N ILE A 60 22.60 -13.97 -51.29
CA ILE A 60 21.50 -13.75 -52.23
C ILE A 60 21.21 -12.27 -52.45
N TYR A 61 20.65 -11.95 -53.61
CA TYR A 61 20.10 -10.64 -53.92
C TYR A 61 18.65 -10.58 -53.45
N CYS A 62 18.24 -9.50 -52.78
CA CYS A 62 16.86 -9.29 -52.38
C CYS A 62 16.36 -7.95 -52.93
N GLU A 63 15.24 -7.97 -53.64
CA GLU A 63 14.60 -6.80 -54.21
C GLU A 63 13.17 -6.66 -53.68
N ILE A 64 12.82 -5.47 -53.19
CA ILE A 64 11.48 -5.13 -52.72
C ILE A 64 10.93 -4.02 -53.63
N GLY A 65 9.81 -4.29 -54.29
CA GLY A 65 9.22 -3.38 -55.30
C GLY A 65 9.85 -3.60 -56.67
N CYS A 66 9.55 -4.75 -57.28
CA CYS A 66 10.16 -5.17 -58.54
C CYS A 66 9.30 -4.85 -59.77
N PHE A 67 8.01 -4.51 -59.59
CA PHE A 67 7.03 -4.19 -60.62
C PHE A 67 7.11 -5.11 -61.85
N GLN A 68 7.43 -4.59 -63.05
CA GLN A 68 7.58 -5.40 -64.27
C GLN A 68 8.93 -6.14 -64.39
N GLY A 69 9.79 -6.05 -63.39
CA GLY A 69 11.07 -6.76 -63.27
C GLY A 69 12.26 -6.06 -63.91
N GLY A 70 12.16 -4.78 -64.29
CA GLY A 70 13.21 -4.09 -65.02
C GLY A 70 14.54 -3.97 -64.26
N SER A 71 14.48 -3.53 -63.01
CA SER A 71 15.61 -3.52 -62.06
C SER A 71 16.16 -4.92 -61.86
N LEU A 72 15.30 -5.88 -61.51
CA LEU A 72 15.66 -7.28 -61.27
C LEU A 72 16.38 -7.93 -62.47
N ILE A 73 15.85 -7.77 -63.68
CA ILE A 73 16.45 -8.29 -64.92
C ILE A 73 17.78 -7.59 -65.21
N GLY A 74 17.86 -6.28 -65.00
CA GLY A 74 19.10 -5.53 -65.14
C GLY A 74 20.17 -6.02 -64.16
N THR A 75 19.82 -6.20 -62.90
CA THR A 75 20.73 -6.68 -61.85
C THR A 75 21.31 -8.05 -62.19
N LEU A 76 20.47 -9.00 -62.63
CA LEU A 76 20.86 -10.40 -62.86
C LEU A 76 21.46 -10.67 -64.25
N LEU A 77 21.57 -9.65 -65.10
CA LEU A 77 22.06 -9.82 -66.45
C LEU A 77 23.50 -10.38 -66.46
N ASN A 78 23.69 -11.53 -67.09
CA ASN A 78 24.94 -12.31 -67.14
C ASN A 78 25.40 -12.94 -65.80
N HIS A 79 24.54 -12.98 -64.78
CA HIS A 79 24.81 -13.62 -63.48
C HIS A 79 23.85 -14.78 -63.24
N ALA A 80 24.05 -15.88 -63.99
CA ALA A 80 23.20 -17.07 -63.89
C ALA A 80 23.41 -17.84 -62.57
N GLU A 81 24.52 -17.55 -61.87
CA GLU A 81 24.89 -18.12 -60.58
C GLU A 81 24.22 -17.42 -59.39
N ILE A 82 23.70 -16.21 -59.56
CA ILE A 82 23.13 -15.42 -58.45
C ILE A 82 21.66 -15.78 -58.25
N THR A 83 21.35 -16.24 -57.03
CA THR A 83 19.98 -16.45 -56.58
C THR A 83 19.40 -15.13 -56.06
N ALA A 84 18.16 -14.83 -56.48
CA ALA A 84 17.46 -13.62 -56.08
C ALA A 84 16.10 -13.94 -55.43
N CYS A 85 15.73 -13.13 -54.44
CA CYS A 85 14.38 -13.06 -53.91
C CYS A 85 13.76 -11.72 -54.31
N ALA A 86 12.57 -11.76 -54.89
CA ALA A 86 11.83 -10.58 -55.31
C ALA A 86 10.48 -10.55 -54.59
N VAL A 87 10.21 -9.44 -53.90
CA VAL A 87 9.02 -9.26 -53.07
C VAL A 87 8.21 -8.09 -53.61
N ASP A 88 6.95 -8.34 -53.94
CA ASP A 88 6.02 -7.29 -54.36
C ASP A 88 4.61 -7.66 -53.93
N ASP A 89 3.77 -6.67 -53.68
CA ASP A 89 2.36 -6.87 -53.36
C ASP A 89 1.51 -6.37 -54.53
N PHE A 90 1.24 -7.26 -55.48
CA PHE A 90 0.44 -6.90 -56.65
C PHE A 90 -1.04 -6.66 -56.33
N SER A 91 -1.50 -6.98 -55.12
CA SER A 91 -2.90 -6.78 -54.73
C SER A 91 -3.28 -5.29 -54.57
N GLU A 92 -2.30 -4.41 -54.32
CA GLU A 92 -2.56 -2.97 -54.12
C GLU A 92 -2.78 -2.18 -55.43
N PHE A 93 -2.30 -2.67 -56.58
CA PHE A 93 -2.31 -1.93 -57.85
C PHE A 93 -2.92 -2.69 -59.04
N ASP A 94 -3.17 -3.99 -58.91
CA ASP A 94 -3.59 -4.84 -60.01
C ASP A 94 -5.10 -5.17 -59.97
N THR A 95 -5.90 -4.23 -60.46
CA THR A 95 -7.37 -4.42 -60.56
C THR A 95 -7.80 -5.47 -61.59
N PHE A 96 -6.88 -5.97 -62.43
CA PHE A 96 -7.15 -6.93 -63.50
C PHE A 96 -6.39 -8.27 -63.37
N GLY A 97 -5.35 -8.35 -62.52
CA GLY A 97 -4.58 -9.57 -62.22
C GLY A 97 -3.43 -9.87 -63.19
N ASP A 98 -3.10 -8.95 -64.10
CA ASP A 98 -2.16 -9.19 -65.21
C ASP A 98 -0.68 -8.92 -64.85
N SER A 99 -0.38 -8.26 -63.72
CA SER A 99 0.96 -7.72 -63.40
C SER A 99 1.94 -8.81 -62.96
N SER A 100 1.49 -9.76 -62.14
CA SER A 100 2.28 -10.93 -61.73
C SER A 100 2.61 -11.84 -62.93
N ASP A 101 1.64 -12.05 -63.82
CA ASP A 101 1.82 -12.84 -65.04
C ASP A 101 2.80 -12.15 -66.02
N ASN A 102 2.73 -10.82 -66.15
CA ASN A 102 3.67 -10.04 -66.96
C ASN A 102 5.10 -10.11 -66.41
N LEU A 103 5.29 -10.03 -65.08
CA LEU A 103 6.61 -10.21 -64.46
C LEU A 103 7.17 -11.60 -64.78
N GLY A 104 6.38 -12.67 -64.58
CA GLY A 104 6.78 -14.03 -64.90
C GLY A 104 7.19 -14.21 -66.37
N GLN A 105 6.45 -13.60 -67.30
CA GLN A 105 6.78 -13.63 -68.73
C GLN A 105 8.07 -12.86 -69.05
N ASN A 106 8.28 -11.70 -68.42
CA ASN A 106 9.51 -10.93 -68.59
C ASN A 106 10.73 -11.70 -68.07
N LEU A 107 10.66 -12.31 -66.89
CA LEU A 107 11.75 -13.14 -66.36
C LEU A 107 12.08 -14.31 -67.29
N ALA A 108 11.06 -14.92 -67.90
CA ALA A 108 11.24 -16.01 -68.86
C ALA A 108 11.91 -15.56 -70.16
N ASN A 109 11.54 -14.38 -70.67
CA ASN A 109 12.14 -13.80 -71.89
C ASN A 109 13.64 -13.53 -71.75
N PHE A 110 14.12 -13.28 -70.54
CA PHE A 110 15.53 -13.07 -70.23
C PHE A 110 16.25 -14.31 -69.68
N ASN A 111 15.56 -15.48 -69.63
CA ASN A 111 16.07 -16.76 -69.11
C ASN A 111 16.54 -16.71 -67.65
N ILE A 112 15.88 -15.93 -66.78
CA ILE A 112 16.23 -15.80 -65.36
C ILE A 112 15.13 -16.31 -64.41
N SER A 113 14.07 -16.94 -64.92
CA SER A 113 12.98 -17.45 -64.08
C SER A 113 13.44 -18.47 -63.03
N GLU A 114 14.44 -19.30 -63.35
CA GLU A 114 14.90 -20.36 -62.44
C GLU A 114 15.80 -19.85 -61.30
N GLN A 115 16.30 -18.61 -61.39
CA GLN A 115 17.14 -17.99 -60.38
C GLN A 115 16.40 -17.00 -59.46
N VAL A 116 15.11 -16.73 -59.72
CA VAL A 116 14.30 -15.77 -58.97
C VAL A 116 13.19 -16.48 -58.18
N PHE A 117 13.23 -16.31 -56.85
CA PHE A 117 12.13 -16.66 -55.95
C PHE A 117 11.22 -15.45 -55.78
N PHE A 118 10.07 -15.48 -56.45
CA PHE A 118 9.09 -14.40 -56.39
C PHE A 118 8.04 -14.64 -55.28
N CYS A 119 7.85 -13.64 -54.42
CA CYS A 119 6.90 -13.63 -53.31
C CYS A 119 5.85 -12.53 -53.52
N ASN A 120 4.64 -12.94 -53.91
CA ASN A 120 3.49 -12.03 -54.07
C ASN A 120 2.75 -11.82 -52.75
N GLN A 121 3.34 -11.02 -51.87
CA GLN A 121 2.78 -10.70 -50.56
C GLN A 121 3.38 -9.42 -50.02
N ASN A 122 2.71 -8.83 -49.03
CA ASN A 122 3.23 -7.65 -48.35
C ASN A 122 4.61 -7.93 -47.73
N PHE A 123 5.54 -6.97 -47.85
CA PHE A 123 6.91 -7.17 -47.37
C PHE A 123 6.99 -7.42 -45.85
N GLU A 124 6.04 -6.91 -45.05
CA GLU A 124 5.97 -7.18 -43.61
C GLU A 124 5.72 -8.67 -43.33
N GLU A 125 4.76 -9.25 -44.06
CA GLU A 125 4.43 -10.67 -43.99
C GLU A 125 5.59 -11.53 -44.50
N PHE A 126 6.21 -11.13 -45.62
CA PHE A 126 7.39 -11.80 -46.15
C PHE A 126 8.52 -11.90 -45.11
N PHE A 127 8.89 -10.79 -44.47
CA PHE A 127 9.95 -10.84 -43.46
C PHE A 127 9.53 -11.54 -42.18
N TRP A 128 8.24 -11.58 -41.86
CA TRP A 128 7.72 -12.38 -40.75
C TRP A 128 7.88 -13.88 -41.05
N ASP A 129 7.42 -14.32 -42.21
CA ASP A 129 7.54 -15.72 -42.66
C ASP A 129 9.01 -16.13 -42.78
N LEU A 130 9.88 -15.23 -43.26
CA LEU A 130 11.32 -15.48 -43.36
C LEU A 130 11.98 -15.69 -41.98
N ARG A 131 11.42 -15.17 -40.87
CA ARG A 131 11.93 -15.46 -39.50
C ARG A 131 11.67 -16.90 -39.07
N GLU A 132 10.57 -17.48 -39.55
CA GLU A 132 10.17 -18.85 -39.22
C GLU A 132 10.96 -19.87 -40.08
N ILE A 133 11.54 -19.42 -41.20
CA ILE A 133 12.33 -20.25 -42.11
C ILE A 133 13.82 -20.17 -41.72
N GLN A 134 14.39 -21.27 -41.21
CA GLN A 134 15.85 -21.39 -41.04
C GLN A 134 16.54 -21.56 -42.40
N SER A 135 16.84 -20.46 -43.09
CA SER A 135 17.69 -20.47 -44.29
C SER A 135 19.15 -20.16 -43.96
N PRO A 136 20.14 -20.89 -44.52
CA PRO A 136 21.55 -20.55 -44.39
C PRO A 136 21.95 -19.32 -45.23
N ASP A 137 21.17 -18.99 -46.26
CA ASP A 137 21.51 -17.94 -47.23
C ASP A 137 21.20 -16.55 -46.66
N ARG A 138 22.16 -15.62 -46.79
CA ARG A 138 22.06 -14.25 -46.26
C ARG A 138 21.99 -13.22 -47.37
N ILE A 139 21.33 -12.10 -47.12
CA ILE A 139 21.17 -11.04 -48.13
C ILE A 139 22.49 -10.26 -48.24
N GLY A 140 23.21 -10.42 -49.35
CA GLY A 140 24.44 -9.69 -49.64
C GLY A 140 24.19 -8.32 -50.28
N VAL A 141 23.11 -8.20 -51.05
CA VAL A 141 22.64 -6.94 -51.64
C VAL A 141 21.12 -6.85 -51.48
N LEU A 142 20.65 -5.79 -50.81
CA LEU A 142 19.24 -5.43 -50.68
C LEU A 142 18.95 -4.21 -51.57
N PHE A 143 17.97 -4.31 -52.46
CA PHE A 143 17.44 -3.18 -53.21
C PHE A 143 15.99 -2.89 -52.79
N TYR A 144 15.70 -1.64 -52.45
CA TYR A 144 14.38 -1.20 -52.04
C TYR A 144 13.84 -0.12 -52.98
N ASP A 145 12.77 -0.43 -53.70
CA ASP A 145 12.08 0.40 -54.69
C ASP A 145 10.54 0.26 -54.61
N ALA A 146 10.01 0.25 -53.38
CA ALA A 146 8.58 0.04 -53.13
C ALA A 146 7.85 1.28 -52.58
N ALA A 147 7.75 1.39 -51.24
CA ALA A 147 6.89 2.38 -50.62
C ALA A 147 7.55 3.76 -50.50
N HIS A 148 6.73 4.78 -50.77
CA HIS A 148 7.09 6.19 -50.72
C HIS A 148 6.68 6.88 -49.41
N ASP A 149 5.95 6.18 -48.53
CA ASP A 149 5.61 6.66 -47.19
C ASP A 149 6.70 6.29 -46.17
N TYR A 150 6.87 7.13 -45.16
CA TYR A 150 7.96 7.00 -44.19
C TYR A 150 7.88 5.71 -43.35
N ARG A 151 6.68 5.26 -42.97
CA ARG A 151 6.52 4.13 -42.04
C ARG A 151 6.89 2.82 -42.72
N SER A 152 6.29 2.55 -43.88
CA SER A 152 6.54 1.32 -44.63
C SER A 152 8.01 1.23 -45.03
N HIS A 153 8.58 2.36 -45.45
CA HIS A 153 9.99 2.47 -45.82
C HIS A 153 10.95 2.16 -44.66
N LEU A 154 10.76 2.78 -43.49
CA LEU A 154 11.60 2.53 -42.31
C LEU A 154 11.42 1.09 -41.80
N LEU A 155 10.19 0.57 -41.82
CA LEU A 155 9.89 -0.76 -41.34
C LEU A 155 10.52 -1.83 -42.24
N ALA A 156 10.49 -1.67 -43.56
CA ALA A 156 11.17 -2.57 -44.49
C ALA A 156 12.68 -2.67 -44.21
N LEU A 157 13.35 -1.54 -43.96
CA LEU A 157 14.77 -1.51 -43.58
C LEU A 157 15.03 -2.19 -42.22
N LEU A 158 14.16 -1.98 -41.23
CA LEU A 158 14.29 -2.61 -39.91
C LEU A 158 14.01 -4.12 -39.93
N LEU A 159 13.06 -4.56 -40.74
CA LEU A 159 12.68 -5.97 -40.86
C LEU A 159 13.67 -6.77 -41.69
N SER A 160 14.32 -6.16 -42.68
CA SER A 160 15.38 -6.81 -43.48
C SER A 160 16.70 -6.98 -42.73
N LYS A 161 17.01 -6.09 -41.77
CA LYS A 161 18.26 -6.09 -40.99
C LYS A 161 18.70 -7.47 -40.45
N PRO A 162 17.85 -8.30 -39.81
CA PRO A 162 18.27 -9.59 -39.26
C PRO A 162 18.72 -10.61 -40.32
N PHE A 163 18.41 -10.36 -41.59
CA PHE A 163 18.64 -11.26 -42.72
C PHE A 163 19.81 -10.83 -43.61
N LEU A 164 20.36 -9.63 -43.38
CA LEU A 164 21.56 -9.17 -44.05
C LEU A 164 22.75 -10.07 -43.72
N ALA A 165 23.64 -10.25 -44.69
CA ALA A 165 24.95 -10.84 -44.46
C ALA A 165 25.78 -9.96 -43.50
N ASP A 166 26.84 -10.55 -42.92
CA ASP A 166 27.75 -9.82 -42.02
C ASP A 166 28.34 -8.56 -42.70
N SER A 167 28.45 -8.60 -44.03
CA SER A 167 28.74 -7.46 -44.89
C SER A 167 27.73 -7.44 -46.04
N ALA A 168 26.84 -6.44 -46.09
CA ALA A 168 25.78 -6.33 -47.11
C ALA A 168 25.53 -4.91 -47.64
N LEU A 169 25.33 -4.76 -48.96
CA LEU A 169 24.96 -3.47 -49.56
C LEU A 169 23.46 -3.23 -49.45
N ILE A 170 23.04 -2.05 -48.99
CA ILE A 170 21.64 -1.61 -48.99
C ILE A 170 21.51 -0.47 -50.00
N VAL A 171 20.73 -0.67 -51.04
CA VAL A 171 20.50 0.27 -52.12
C VAL A 171 19.04 0.71 -52.07
N VAL A 172 18.80 2.01 -51.95
CA VAL A 172 17.46 2.57 -51.80
C VAL A 172 17.19 3.58 -52.92
N SER A 173 16.12 3.37 -53.68
CA SER A 173 15.67 4.29 -54.72
C SER A 173 14.81 5.42 -54.15
N ASN A 174 14.48 6.40 -54.99
CA ASN A 174 13.53 7.48 -54.69
C ASN A 174 13.88 8.29 -53.43
N SER A 175 15.16 8.28 -53.02
CA SER A 175 15.65 9.03 -51.86
C SER A 175 15.78 10.53 -52.13
N ASN A 176 15.39 10.97 -53.33
CA ASN A 176 15.12 12.38 -53.64
C ASN A 176 13.81 12.88 -53.00
N TRP A 177 12.91 11.98 -52.59
CA TRP A 177 11.67 12.34 -51.90
C TRP A 177 11.92 12.44 -50.40
N GLU A 178 11.24 13.40 -49.76
CA GLU A 178 11.50 13.77 -48.37
C GLU A 178 11.24 12.60 -47.40
N THR A 179 10.21 11.80 -47.64
CA THR A 179 9.80 10.68 -46.78
C THR A 179 10.77 9.48 -46.83
N PRO A 180 11.14 8.90 -47.99
CA PRO A 180 12.22 7.91 -48.10
C PRO A 180 13.55 8.40 -47.55
N ARG A 181 13.96 9.63 -47.89
CA ARG A 181 15.22 10.21 -47.41
C ARG A 181 15.26 10.27 -45.88
N GLN A 182 14.17 10.69 -45.26
CA GLN A 182 14.09 10.78 -43.80
C GLN A 182 14.11 9.38 -43.15
N ALA A 183 13.41 8.40 -43.73
CA ALA A 183 13.43 7.02 -43.25
C ALA A 183 14.84 6.41 -43.31
N ASN A 184 15.58 6.62 -44.42
CA ASN A 184 16.96 6.19 -44.55
C ASN A 184 17.86 6.76 -43.46
N TRP A 185 17.73 8.06 -43.19
CA TRP A 185 18.56 8.71 -42.16
C TRP A 185 18.24 8.23 -40.75
N ASP A 186 16.97 8.02 -40.43
CA ASP A 186 16.58 7.47 -39.12
C ASP A 186 17.07 6.02 -38.96
N PHE A 187 17.04 5.22 -40.04
CA PHE A 187 17.63 3.88 -40.04
C PHE A 187 19.15 3.91 -39.79
N VAL A 188 19.89 4.78 -40.48
CA VAL A 188 21.35 4.93 -40.28
C VAL A 188 21.67 5.39 -38.85
N VAL A 189 20.90 6.34 -38.28
CA VAL A 189 21.10 6.81 -36.90
C VAL A 189 20.83 5.71 -35.88
N ALA A 190 19.80 4.90 -36.10
CA ALA A 190 19.45 3.79 -35.21
C ALA A 190 20.45 2.62 -35.32
N ASN A 191 21.22 2.55 -36.40
CA ASN A 191 22.09 1.41 -36.70
C ASN A 191 23.50 1.86 -37.07
N PRO A 192 24.41 2.00 -36.09
CA PRO A 192 25.80 2.41 -36.32
C PRO A 192 26.59 1.52 -37.29
N GLN A 193 26.14 0.28 -37.51
CA GLN A 193 26.68 -0.66 -38.49
C GLN A 193 26.40 -0.26 -39.93
N CYS A 194 25.48 0.68 -40.15
CA CYS A 194 25.07 1.15 -41.46
C CYS A 194 25.81 2.46 -41.80
N GLN A 195 26.45 2.54 -42.97
CA GLN A 195 27.11 3.77 -43.43
C GLN A 195 26.79 4.12 -44.88
N LEU A 196 26.46 5.39 -45.14
CA LEU A 196 26.29 5.92 -46.49
C LEU A 196 27.61 5.88 -47.27
N LEU A 197 27.61 5.18 -48.39
CA LEU A 197 28.74 5.03 -49.30
C LEU A 197 28.63 5.98 -50.51
N LEU A 198 27.46 6.05 -51.13
CA LEU A 198 27.19 6.90 -52.30
C LEU A 198 25.82 7.57 -52.17
N ASP A 199 25.74 8.85 -52.51
CA ASP A 199 24.48 9.61 -52.50
C ASP A 199 24.26 10.30 -53.85
N PHE A 200 23.28 9.79 -54.60
CA PHE A 200 22.83 10.34 -55.87
C PHE A 200 21.41 10.92 -55.75
N SER A 201 20.97 11.23 -54.52
CA SER A 201 19.63 11.74 -54.25
C SER A 201 19.49 13.24 -54.46
N ALA A 202 20.61 13.97 -54.62
CA ALA A 202 20.55 15.41 -54.88
C ALA A 202 19.85 15.71 -56.22
N PRO A 203 19.11 16.84 -56.32
CA PRO A 203 18.26 17.14 -57.48
C PRO A 203 19.00 17.06 -58.82
N GLU A 204 20.26 17.52 -58.86
CA GLU A 204 21.12 17.47 -60.06
C GLU A 204 21.42 16.06 -60.58
N PHE A 205 21.38 15.02 -59.74
CA PHE A 205 21.63 13.62 -60.14
C PHE A 205 20.34 12.78 -60.25
N SER A 206 19.28 13.23 -59.59
CA SER A 206 18.10 12.42 -59.27
C SER A 206 17.43 11.72 -60.46
N ASN A 207 17.31 12.37 -61.63
CA ASN A 207 16.64 11.79 -62.79
C ASN A 207 17.49 10.71 -63.50
N ALA A 208 18.81 10.79 -63.44
CA ALA A 208 19.70 9.82 -64.08
C ALA A 208 19.93 8.59 -63.19
N TRP A 209 19.82 8.76 -61.87
CA TRP A 209 20.16 7.75 -60.87
C TRP A 209 18.96 7.31 -60.02
N ASN A 210 17.72 7.62 -60.39
CA ASN A 210 16.51 7.33 -59.59
C ASN A 210 16.60 7.77 -58.13
N GLY A 211 17.32 8.87 -57.86
CA GLY A 211 17.55 9.38 -56.52
C GLY A 211 18.20 8.36 -55.56
N LEU A 212 19.05 7.48 -56.06
CA LEU A 212 19.66 6.39 -55.29
C LEU A 212 20.50 6.87 -54.09
N GLN A 213 20.35 6.19 -52.96
CA GLN A 213 21.34 6.17 -51.87
C GLN A 213 21.86 4.75 -51.68
N VAL A 214 23.16 4.61 -51.48
CA VAL A 214 23.84 3.33 -51.29
C VAL A 214 24.49 3.32 -49.91
N PHE A 215 24.11 2.36 -49.09
CA PHE A 215 24.64 2.15 -47.75
C PHE A 215 25.39 0.82 -47.67
N SER A 216 26.42 0.79 -46.83
CA SER A 216 27.05 -0.44 -46.35
C SER A 216 26.41 -0.86 -45.04
N TRP A 217 26.27 -2.15 -44.85
CA TRP A 217 26.02 -2.80 -43.57
C TRP A 217 27.25 -3.63 -43.18
N ASP A 218 27.89 -3.34 -42.06
CA ASP A 218 28.99 -4.15 -41.55
C ASP A 218 28.84 -4.35 -40.04
N VAL A 219 28.61 -5.59 -39.63
CA VAL A 219 28.40 -5.95 -38.22
C VAL A 219 29.61 -5.63 -37.33
N ASN A 220 30.80 -5.53 -37.92
CA ASN A 220 32.07 -5.28 -37.21
C ASN A 220 32.49 -3.81 -37.19
N THR A 221 31.81 -2.95 -37.95
CA THR A 221 32.16 -1.53 -38.07
C THR A 221 31.12 -0.65 -37.39
N SER A 222 31.53 0.36 -36.63
CA SER A 222 30.62 1.35 -36.03
C SER A 222 30.91 2.74 -36.60
N GLY A 223 30.00 3.27 -37.40
CA GLY A 223 30.04 4.64 -37.90
C GLY A 223 29.80 5.67 -36.79
N ASN A 224 30.51 6.80 -36.86
CA ASN A 224 30.31 7.95 -35.99
C ASN A 224 29.59 9.06 -36.76
N TYR A 225 28.26 9.10 -36.66
CA TYR A 225 27.46 10.19 -37.18
C TYR A 225 27.16 11.21 -36.06
N GLU A 226 27.43 12.50 -36.29
CA GLU A 226 27.10 13.57 -35.33
C GLU A 226 25.59 13.77 -35.21
N ARG A 227 25.00 13.49 -34.04
CA ARG A 227 23.55 13.61 -33.76
C ARG A 227 22.95 14.99 -34.12
N SER A 228 23.76 16.05 -34.10
CA SER A 228 23.35 17.42 -34.45
C SER A 228 22.97 17.60 -35.91
N THR A 229 23.56 16.82 -36.82
CA THR A 229 23.30 16.91 -38.27
C THR A 229 21.88 16.46 -38.63
N PHE A 230 21.26 15.60 -37.80
CA PHE A 230 19.98 14.94 -38.10
C PHE A 230 18.77 15.60 -37.43
N GLN A 231 18.98 16.44 -36.42
CA GLN A 231 17.89 17.18 -35.78
C GLN A 231 17.21 18.19 -36.73
N GLN A 232 17.92 18.63 -37.77
CA GLN A 232 17.42 19.60 -38.75
C GLN A 232 16.57 18.97 -39.88
N LEU A 233 16.59 17.65 -40.03
CA LEU A 233 15.91 16.94 -41.13
C LEU A 233 14.56 16.30 -40.73
N ARG A 234 14.25 16.22 -39.43
CA ARG A 234 12.98 15.64 -38.92
C ARG A 234 11.75 16.42 -39.40
N ASN A 235 10.93 15.81 -40.26
CA ASN A 235 9.62 16.34 -40.65
C ASN A 235 8.54 15.87 -39.65
N ARG A 236 8.11 16.79 -38.78
CA ARG A 236 7.11 16.51 -37.73
C ARG A 236 5.69 16.29 -38.29
N ASP A 237 5.38 16.84 -39.45
CA ASP A 237 4.03 16.79 -40.04
C ASP A 237 3.76 15.42 -40.69
N ALA A 238 4.78 14.77 -41.26
CA ALA A 238 4.70 13.39 -41.75
C ALA A 238 4.49 12.38 -40.60
N ILE A 239 5.16 12.59 -39.47
CA ILE A 239 5.00 11.77 -38.25
C ILE A 239 3.56 11.88 -37.72
N GLN A 240 2.98 13.08 -37.74
CA GLN A 240 1.61 13.31 -37.29
C GLN A 240 0.56 12.72 -38.25
N SER A 241 0.77 12.84 -39.56
CA SER A 241 -0.18 12.34 -40.58
C SER A 241 -0.30 10.80 -40.58
N ILE A 242 0.79 10.09 -40.27
CA ILE A 242 0.81 8.62 -40.13
C ILE A 242 0.06 8.17 -38.86
N TYR A 243 0.19 8.95 -37.78
CA TYR A 243 -0.53 8.69 -36.53
C TYR A 243 -2.05 8.79 -36.73
N ASP A 244 -2.50 9.74 -37.55
CA ASP A 244 -3.92 10.03 -37.77
C ASP A 244 -4.63 8.99 -38.65
N LEU A 245 -3.95 8.37 -39.63
CA LEU A 245 -4.50 7.33 -40.52
C LEU A 245 -4.73 5.99 -39.81
N GLN A 246 -3.76 5.53 -39.00
CA GLN A 246 -3.86 4.27 -38.23
C GLN A 246 -5.00 4.27 -37.19
N GLN A 247 -5.41 5.45 -36.72
CA GLN A 247 -6.51 5.56 -35.77
C GLN A 247 -7.88 5.27 -36.40
N SER A 248 -8.06 5.47 -37.71
CA SER A 248 -9.39 5.33 -38.34
C SER A 248 -9.81 3.86 -38.54
N ASP A 249 -8.89 2.99 -38.98
CA ASP A 249 -9.18 1.56 -39.18
C ASP A 249 -9.33 0.79 -37.86
N ARG A 250 -8.54 1.16 -36.84
CA ARG A 250 -8.64 0.58 -35.49
C ARG A 250 -9.99 0.86 -34.82
N LYS A 251 -10.54 2.07 -35.00
CA LYS A 251 -11.85 2.45 -34.45
C LYS A 251 -13.00 1.64 -35.06
N ASN A 252 -12.94 1.32 -36.34
CA ASN A 252 -13.98 0.52 -37.00
C ASN A 252 -14.05 -0.92 -36.47
N ILE A 253 -12.90 -1.57 -36.27
CA ILE A 253 -12.81 -2.93 -35.72
C ILE A 253 -13.26 -2.94 -34.24
N ALA A 254 -12.83 -1.96 -33.45
CA ALA A 254 -13.23 -1.84 -32.04
C ALA A 254 -14.76 -1.69 -31.87
N GLN A 255 -15.44 -0.98 -32.79
CA GLN A 255 -16.89 -0.80 -32.76
C GLN A 255 -17.67 -2.10 -33.00
N GLU A 256 -17.20 -2.94 -33.93
CA GLU A 256 -17.83 -4.24 -34.22
C GLU A 256 -17.66 -5.21 -33.05
N LEU A 257 -16.45 -5.27 -32.48
CA LEU A 257 -16.16 -6.09 -31.29
C LEU A 257 -16.98 -5.65 -30.07
N TYR A 258 -17.20 -4.34 -29.89
CA TYR A 258 -18.01 -3.82 -28.79
C TYR A 258 -19.48 -4.25 -28.90
N SER A 259 -20.03 -4.21 -30.11
CA SER A 259 -21.40 -4.67 -30.38
C SER A 259 -21.57 -6.16 -30.06
N GLN A 260 -20.56 -6.99 -30.37
CA GLN A 260 -20.54 -8.41 -30.00
C GLN A 260 -20.45 -8.60 -28.48
N ALA A 261 -19.57 -7.86 -27.80
CA ALA A 261 -19.40 -7.93 -26.35
C ALA A 261 -20.70 -7.61 -25.60
N LEU A 262 -21.40 -6.55 -26.03
CA LEU A 262 -22.66 -6.13 -25.43
C LEU A 262 -23.76 -7.19 -25.58
N ASN A 263 -23.90 -7.79 -26.77
CA ASN A 263 -24.88 -8.85 -27.01
C ASN A 263 -24.61 -10.09 -26.14
N LEU A 264 -23.34 -10.48 -25.98
CA LEU A 264 -22.94 -11.60 -25.12
C LEU A 264 -23.21 -11.31 -23.65
N HIS A 265 -22.94 -10.08 -23.20
CA HIS A 265 -23.21 -9.62 -21.84
C HIS A 265 -24.72 -9.70 -21.53
N GLN A 266 -25.57 -9.18 -22.42
CA GLN A 266 -27.03 -9.24 -22.27
C GLN A 266 -27.58 -10.67 -22.30
N ALA A 267 -26.92 -11.59 -23.01
CA ALA A 267 -27.27 -13.01 -23.03
C ALA A 267 -26.78 -13.80 -21.80
N GLY A 268 -26.09 -13.15 -20.84
CA GLY A 268 -25.54 -13.78 -19.64
C GLY A 268 -24.28 -14.63 -19.88
N GLN A 269 -23.65 -14.50 -21.05
CA GLN A 269 -22.43 -15.25 -21.40
C GLN A 269 -21.18 -14.49 -20.94
N PHE A 270 -21.02 -14.31 -19.63
CA PHE A 270 -20.04 -13.39 -19.03
C PHE A 270 -18.58 -13.66 -19.43
N ILE A 271 -18.15 -14.93 -19.54
CA ILE A 271 -16.76 -15.26 -19.94
C ILE A 271 -16.49 -14.81 -21.38
N ALA A 272 -17.42 -15.07 -22.30
CA ALA A 272 -17.26 -14.68 -23.70
C ALA A 272 -17.35 -13.15 -23.87
N ALA A 273 -18.20 -12.49 -23.09
CA ALA A 273 -18.33 -11.04 -23.06
C ALA A 273 -17.05 -10.37 -22.52
N GLU A 274 -16.46 -10.89 -21.43
CA GLU A 274 -15.19 -10.41 -20.87
C GLU A 274 -14.07 -10.44 -21.91
N GLU A 275 -13.89 -11.57 -22.60
CA GLU A 275 -12.88 -11.69 -23.65
C GLU A 275 -13.10 -10.69 -24.79
N LYS A 276 -14.36 -10.46 -25.19
CA LYS A 276 -14.69 -9.49 -26.24
C LYS A 276 -14.46 -8.05 -25.78
N TYR A 277 -14.84 -7.66 -24.56
CA TYR A 277 -14.51 -6.34 -24.02
C TYR A 277 -12.99 -6.12 -23.94
N LYS A 278 -12.21 -7.11 -23.51
CA LYS A 278 -10.73 -7.00 -23.53
C LYS A 278 -10.18 -6.82 -24.94
N GLN A 279 -10.72 -7.54 -25.93
CA GLN A 279 -10.34 -7.35 -27.34
C GLN A 279 -10.64 -5.92 -27.80
N VAL A 280 -11.83 -5.39 -27.51
CA VAL A 280 -12.17 -3.99 -27.83
C VAL A 280 -11.11 -3.03 -27.29
N LEU A 281 -10.74 -3.19 -26.03
CA LEU A 281 -9.79 -2.32 -25.34
C LEU A 281 -8.33 -2.49 -25.83
N GLN A 282 -8.00 -3.59 -26.50
CA GLN A 282 -6.74 -3.76 -27.22
C GLN A 282 -6.69 -2.92 -28.51
N TYR A 283 -7.83 -2.79 -29.21
CA TYR A 283 -7.92 -2.03 -30.46
C TYR A 283 -8.19 -0.54 -30.24
N ASP A 284 -9.02 -0.21 -29.26
CA ASP A 284 -9.34 1.16 -28.85
C ASP A 284 -9.34 1.28 -27.31
N PRO A 285 -8.17 1.55 -26.70
CA PRO A 285 -8.05 1.78 -25.27
C PRO A 285 -8.85 2.98 -24.77
N ASN A 286 -9.31 3.86 -25.67
CA ASN A 286 -10.10 5.05 -25.31
C ASN A 286 -11.61 4.81 -25.38
N GLN A 287 -12.06 3.57 -25.62
CA GLN A 287 -13.48 3.26 -25.69
C GLN A 287 -14.10 3.13 -24.28
N VAL A 288 -14.64 4.25 -23.81
CA VAL A 288 -15.26 4.41 -22.47
C VAL A 288 -16.30 3.34 -22.16
N ASP A 289 -17.24 3.08 -23.08
CA ASP A 289 -18.35 2.16 -22.80
C ASP A 289 -17.89 0.71 -22.59
N ALA A 290 -16.79 0.28 -23.25
CA ALA A 290 -16.22 -1.05 -23.04
C ALA A 290 -15.59 -1.18 -21.65
N TRP A 291 -14.83 -0.17 -21.22
CA TRP A 291 -14.30 -0.13 -19.85
C TRP A 291 -15.43 -0.16 -18.81
N GLN A 292 -16.45 0.69 -18.97
CA GLN A 292 -17.56 0.76 -18.02
C GLN A 292 -18.32 -0.57 -17.93
N ASN A 293 -18.71 -1.16 -19.08
CA ASN A 293 -19.48 -2.40 -19.09
C ASN A 293 -18.68 -3.61 -18.61
N LEU A 294 -17.36 -3.64 -18.84
CA LEU A 294 -16.49 -4.66 -18.27
C LEU A 294 -16.42 -4.53 -16.74
N GLY A 295 -16.37 -3.30 -16.21
CA GLY A 295 -16.44 -3.04 -14.78
C GLY A 295 -17.75 -3.52 -14.16
N ILE A 296 -18.88 -3.26 -14.81
CA ILE A 296 -20.21 -3.74 -14.40
C ILE A 296 -20.28 -5.28 -14.43
N LEU A 297 -19.71 -5.92 -15.46
CA LEU A 297 -19.65 -7.37 -15.57
C LEU A 297 -18.86 -7.99 -14.39
N TYR A 298 -17.72 -7.40 -14.04
CA TYR A 298 -16.94 -7.85 -12.89
C TYR A 298 -17.67 -7.63 -11.56
N TYR A 299 -18.40 -6.52 -11.41
CA TYR A 299 -19.26 -6.32 -10.24
C TYR A 299 -20.34 -7.40 -10.14
N ALA A 300 -21.02 -7.72 -11.24
CA ALA A 300 -22.08 -8.75 -11.28
C ALA A 300 -21.57 -10.18 -11.05
N THR A 301 -20.25 -10.41 -11.18
CA THR A 301 -19.60 -11.71 -10.96
C THR A 301 -18.77 -11.76 -9.67
N ASP A 302 -18.98 -10.80 -8.76
CA ASP A 302 -18.30 -10.65 -7.47
C ASP A 302 -16.76 -10.50 -7.55
N ARG A 303 -16.25 -10.06 -8.70
CA ARG A 303 -14.82 -9.78 -8.97
C ARG A 303 -14.49 -8.31 -8.73
N TYR A 304 -14.68 -7.86 -7.49
CA TYR A 304 -14.65 -6.43 -7.15
C TYR A 304 -13.29 -5.76 -7.37
N ARG A 305 -12.17 -6.49 -7.23
CA ARG A 305 -10.82 -5.93 -7.43
C ARG A 305 -10.58 -5.59 -8.90
N GLU A 306 -10.94 -6.50 -9.78
CA GLU A 306 -10.86 -6.27 -11.22
C GLU A 306 -11.85 -5.20 -11.67
N ALA A 307 -13.06 -5.16 -11.09
CA ALA A 307 -14.03 -4.10 -11.35
C ALA A 307 -13.47 -2.71 -11.01
N GLN A 308 -12.85 -2.56 -9.84
CA GLN A 308 -12.26 -1.30 -9.39
C GLN A 308 -11.13 -0.84 -10.33
N GLN A 309 -10.25 -1.77 -10.74
CA GLN A 309 -9.17 -1.47 -11.67
C GLN A 309 -9.71 -0.98 -13.01
N VAL A 310 -10.61 -1.72 -13.64
CA VAL A 310 -11.18 -1.40 -14.95
C VAL A 310 -11.98 -0.09 -14.93
N LEU A 311 -12.75 0.17 -13.87
CA LEU A 311 -13.49 1.44 -13.72
C LEU A 311 -12.54 2.62 -13.48
N SER A 312 -11.39 2.42 -12.84
CA SER A 312 -10.37 3.47 -12.69
C SER A 312 -9.73 3.81 -14.03
N GLU A 313 -9.43 2.80 -14.87
CA GLU A 313 -8.95 3.01 -16.25
C GLU A 313 -9.99 3.75 -17.10
N CYS A 314 -11.28 3.40 -16.95
CA CYS A 314 -12.38 4.14 -17.59
C CYS A 314 -12.34 5.65 -17.27
N LEU A 315 -12.15 5.99 -15.99
CA LEU A 315 -12.07 7.39 -15.55
C LEU A 315 -10.76 8.09 -15.94
N ALA A 316 -9.68 7.34 -16.19
CA ALA A 316 -8.45 7.89 -16.74
C ALA A 316 -8.61 8.27 -18.23
N VAL A 317 -9.48 7.56 -18.95
CA VAL A 317 -9.85 7.87 -20.34
C VAL A 317 -10.84 9.04 -20.41
N ASP A 318 -11.95 8.96 -19.67
CA ASP A 318 -12.94 10.04 -19.58
C ASP A 318 -13.52 10.12 -18.16
N SER A 319 -13.15 11.17 -17.44
CA SER A 319 -13.60 11.41 -16.08
C SER A 319 -15.04 11.93 -15.97
N SER A 320 -15.69 12.26 -17.10
CA SER A 320 -17.02 12.90 -17.14
C SER A 320 -18.20 11.93 -17.21
N VAL A 321 -17.93 10.63 -17.10
CA VAL A 321 -18.92 9.56 -17.27
C VAL A 321 -19.57 9.23 -15.94
N ALA A 322 -20.76 9.80 -15.69
CA ALA A 322 -21.48 9.64 -14.42
C ALA A 322 -21.72 8.18 -14.02
N GLY A 323 -22.09 7.33 -14.98
CA GLY A 323 -22.36 5.91 -14.74
C GLY A 323 -21.12 5.10 -14.29
N THR A 324 -19.93 5.53 -14.67
CA THR A 324 -18.66 4.91 -14.23
C THR A 324 -18.39 5.25 -12.76
N HIS A 325 -18.56 6.52 -12.37
CA HIS A 325 -18.46 6.95 -10.97
C HIS A 325 -19.50 6.25 -10.09
N TYR A 326 -20.74 6.09 -10.56
CA TYR A 326 -21.77 5.33 -9.84
C TYR A 326 -21.38 3.86 -9.65
N SER A 327 -20.93 3.20 -10.72
CA SER A 327 -20.48 1.79 -10.67
C SER A 327 -19.26 1.61 -9.77
N LEU A 328 -18.34 2.58 -9.79
CA LEU A 328 -17.17 2.58 -8.90
C LEU A 328 -17.60 2.73 -7.44
N GLY A 329 -18.60 3.58 -7.15
CA GLY A 329 -19.20 3.70 -5.83
C GLY A 329 -19.75 2.38 -5.30
N LEU A 330 -20.49 1.63 -6.13
CA LEU A 330 -21.00 0.29 -5.79
C LEU A 330 -19.87 -0.70 -5.45
N VAL A 331 -18.80 -0.71 -6.27
CA VAL A 331 -17.64 -1.57 -6.05
C VAL A 331 -16.91 -1.22 -4.76
N LEU A 332 -16.68 0.07 -4.51
CA LEU A 332 -15.99 0.57 -3.33
C LEU A 332 -16.77 0.28 -2.04
N GLU A 333 -18.10 0.30 -2.10
CA GLU A 333 -18.96 -0.14 -1.00
C GLU A 333 -18.75 -1.63 -0.67
N LYS A 334 -18.65 -2.50 -1.69
CA LYS A 334 -18.39 -3.94 -1.51
C LYS A 334 -16.98 -4.25 -1.03
N THR A 335 -15.99 -3.42 -1.37
CA THR A 335 -14.61 -3.58 -0.89
C THR A 335 -14.35 -2.90 0.45
N GLY A 336 -15.33 -2.17 1.00
CA GLY A 336 -15.24 -1.49 2.28
C GLY A 336 -14.51 -0.14 2.24
N ASP A 337 -14.21 0.41 1.06
CA ASP A 337 -13.68 1.76 0.91
C ASP A 337 -14.82 2.80 0.92
N VAL A 338 -15.23 3.14 2.12
CA VAL A 338 -16.38 4.01 2.37
C VAL A 338 -16.15 5.45 1.88
N ILE A 339 -14.93 5.98 2.04
CA ILE A 339 -14.60 7.35 1.64
C ILE A 339 -14.57 7.46 0.12
N GLY A 340 -13.96 6.46 -0.53
CA GLY A 340 -13.96 6.34 -1.98
C GLY A 340 -15.38 6.26 -2.54
N ALA A 341 -16.24 5.43 -1.95
CA ALA A 341 -17.63 5.29 -2.37
C ALA A 341 -18.44 6.60 -2.25
N VAL A 342 -18.31 7.33 -1.13
CA VAL A 342 -18.95 8.65 -0.95
C VAL A 342 -18.50 9.63 -2.04
N THR A 343 -17.21 9.62 -2.37
CA THR A 343 -16.63 10.51 -3.38
C THR A 343 -17.17 10.16 -4.76
N ALA A 344 -17.14 8.88 -5.12
CA ALA A 344 -17.64 8.39 -6.40
C ALA A 344 -19.13 8.69 -6.60
N TYR A 345 -19.99 8.47 -5.60
CA TYR A 345 -21.41 8.83 -5.71
C TYR A 345 -21.64 10.35 -5.85
N ARG A 346 -20.84 11.19 -5.18
CA ARG A 346 -20.92 12.65 -5.33
C ARG A 346 -20.53 13.11 -6.73
N GLU A 347 -19.47 12.53 -7.31
CA GLU A 347 -19.06 12.81 -8.68
C GLU A 347 -20.12 12.36 -9.68
N ALA A 348 -20.71 11.17 -9.49
CA ALA A 348 -21.82 10.70 -10.32
C ALA A 348 -23.01 11.68 -10.30
N ILE A 349 -23.37 12.19 -9.13
CA ILE A 349 -24.44 13.20 -8.94
C ILE A 349 -24.07 14.54 -9.59
N ALA A 350 -22.82 14.98 -9.46
CA ALA A 350 -22.35 16.25 -10.03
C ALA A 350 -22.41 16.24 -11.56
N LEU A 351 -22.10 15.09 -12.18
CA LEU A 351 -22.14 14.88 -13.61
C LEU A 351 -23.56 14.62 -14.13
N GLU A 352 -24.36 13.84 -13.41
CA GLU A 352 -25.75 13.55 -13.74
C GLU A 352 -26.69 13.77 -12.54
N PRO A 353 -27.21 15.01 -12.37
CA PRO A 353 -28.06 15.36 -11.22
C PRO A 353 -29.39 14.60 -11.11
N ASN A 354 -29.78 13.83 -12.14
CA ASN A 354 -31.01 13.04 -12.15
C ASN A 354 -30.79 11.56 -11.77
N CYS A 355 -29.56 11.15 -11.43
CA CYS A 355 -29.22 9.79 -11.04
C CYS A 355 -29.71 9.47 -9.61
N ILE A 356 -31.00 9.20 -9.45
CA ILE A 356 -31.66 9.01 -8.13
C ILE A 356 -31.03 7.85 -7.33
N ASP A 357 -30.60 6.77 -7.99
CA ASP A 357 -29.94 5.64 -7.33
C ASP A 357 -28.62 6.05 -6.66
N ALA A 358 -27.87 6.98 -7.26
CA ALA A 358 -26.65 7.53 -6.66
C ALA A 358 -26.97 8.35 -5.40
N TYR A 359 -28.05 9.13 -5.40
CA TYR A 359 -28.50 9.82 -4.18
C TYR A 359 -28.94 8.83 -3.10
N ASN A 360 -29.70 7.79 -3.45
CA ASN A 360 -30.16 6.82 -2.48
C ASN A 360 -29.00 6.05 -1.83
N ASN A 361 -28.02 5.59 -2.63
CA ASN A 361 -26.84 4.90 -2.11
C ASN A 361 -25.90 5.84 -1.34
N LEU A 362 -25.75 7.10 -1.79
CA LEU A 362 -25.03 8.12 -1.04
C LEU A 362 -25.70 8.39 0.33
N GLY A 363 -27.03 8.44 0.37
CA GLY A 363 -27.77 8.58 1.64
C GLY A 363 -27.52 7.40 2.58
N ASN A 364 -27.54 6.17 2.06
CA ASN A 364 -27.31 4.95 2.84
C ASN A 364 -25.92 4.96 3.47
N ILE A 365 -24.89 5.20 2.65
CA ILE A 365 -23.51 5.17 3.11
C ILE A 365 -23.19 6.33 4.06
N LEU A 366 -23.76 7.52 3.82
CA LEU A 366 -23.65 8.65 4.75
C LEU A 366 -24.32 8.34 6.10
N GLY A 367 -25.46 7.65 6.08
CA GLY A 367 -26.12 7.18 7.30
C GLY A 367 -25.28 6.17 8.07
N GLN A 368 -24.68 5.20 7.37
CA GLN A 368 -23.80 4.19 7.96
C GLN A 368 -22.56 4.80 8.64
N ILE A 369 -21.98 5.86 8.09
CA ILE A 369 -20.85 6.58 8.72
C ILE A 369 -21.25 7.63 9.74
N GLY A 370 -22.53 7.70 10.12
CA GLY A 370 -23.03 8.65 11.12
C GLY A 370 -23.17 10.10 10.63
N ASN A 371 -23.05 10.37 9.33
CA ASN A 371 -23.31 11.69 8.74
C ASN A 371 -24.80 11.92 8.49
N ILE A 372 -25.60 11.77 9.55
CA ILE A 372 -27.07 11.75 9.55
C ILE A 372 -27.69 12.96 8.83
N ASN A 373 -27.24 14.18 9.18
CA ASN A 373 -27.78 15.41 8.58
C ASN A 373 -27.57 15.48 7.06
N GLN A 374 -26.41 14.99 6.59
CA GLN A 374 -26.14 14.93 5.15
C GLN A 374 -26.96 13.83 4.49
N ALA A 375 -27.06 12.66 5.12
CA ALA A 375 -27.91 11.56 4.63
C ALA A 375 -29.37 12.01 4.45
N GLU A 376 -29.95 12.66 5.47
CA GLU A 376 -31.30 13.22 5.37
C GLU A 376 -31.42 14.23 4.22
N SER A 377 -30.47 15.16 4.10
CA SER A 377 -30.48 16.14 3.01
C SER A 377 -30.45 15.48 1.64
N ILE A 378 -29.60 14.47 1.46
CA ILE A 378 -29.45 13.71 0.21
C ILE A 378 -30.73 12.93 -0.11
N TYR A 379 -31.37 12.26 0.85
CA TYR A 379 -32.65 11.60 0.61
C TYR A 379 -33.75 12.59 0.23
N ARG A 380 -33.80 13.77 0.87
CA ARG A 380 -34.76 14.82 0.52
C ARG A 380 -34.53 15.37 -0.89
N GLN A 381 -33.28 15.49 -1.32
CA GLN A 381 -32.94 15.85 -2.70
C GLN A 381 -33.43 14.78 -3.68
N ALA A 382 -33.22 13.50 -3.38
CA ALA A 382 -33.73 12.39 -4.18
C ALA A 382 -35.27 12.43 -4.31
N ILE A 383 -35.97 12.68 -3.21
CA ILE A 383 -37.44 12.83 -3.18
C ILE A 383 -37.89 14.05 -3.99
N ALA A 384 -37.17 15.17 -3.90
CA ALA A 384 -37.51 16.38 -4.66
C ALA A 384 -37.33 16.18 -6.18
N LEU A 385 -36.32 15.40 -6.59
CA LEU A 385 -36.07 15.04 -7.98
C LEU A 385 -37.11 14.05 -8.52
N ASN A 386 -37.49 13.06 -7.71
CA ASN A 386 -38.55 12.10 -8.04
C ASN A 386 -39.44 11.80 -6.83
N PRO A 387 -40.59 12.49 -6.71
CA PRO A 387 -41.55 12.27 -5.62
C PRO A 387 -42.19 10.88 -5.61
N ALA A 388 -42.04 10.08 -6.68
CA ALA A 388 -42.54 8.72 -6.76
C ALA A 388 -41.47 7.66 -6.42
N HIS A 389 -40.25 8.07 -6.02
CA HIS A 389 -39.17 7.14 -5.69
C HIS A 389 -39.35 6.50 -4.31
N PHE A 390 -39.95 5.31 -4.29
CA PHE A 390 -40.25 4.52 -3.09
C PHE A 390 -39.06 4.34 -2.14
N GLY A 391 -37.89 3.98 -2.67
CA GLY A 391 -36.69 3.67 -1.86
C GLY A 391 -36.23 4.83 -1.00
N SER A 392 -36.34 6.08 -1.49
CA SER A 392 -35.91 7.26 -0.73
C SER A 392 -36.81 7.54 0.48
N TYR A 393 -38.12 7.26 0.38
CA TYR A 393 -39.04 7.43 1.51
C TYR A 393 -38.82 6.37 2.58
N LEU A 394 -38.62 5.10 2.18
CA LEU A 394 -38.29 4.01 3.09
C LEU A 394 -36.97 4.29 3.83
N ASN A 395 -35.90 4.61 3.10
CA ASN A 395 -34.59 4.82 3.70
C ASN A 395 -34.52 6.08 4.57
N LEU A 396 -35.22 7.16 4.19
CA LEU A 396 -35.35 8.34 5.06
C LEU A 396 -36.19 8.03 6.31
N GLY A 397 -37.26 7.25 6.18
CA GLY A 397 -38.06 6.80 7.33
C GLY A 397 -37.22 5.99 8.32
N ASN A 398 -36.42 5.05 7.81
CA ASN A 398 -35.49 4.25 8.60
C ASN A 398 -34.45 5.12 9.33
N LEU A 399 -33.88 6.11 8.61
CA LEU A 399 -32.93 7.08 9.17
C LEU A 399 -33.57 7.90 10.29
N LEU A 400 -34.77 8.44 10.09
CA LEU A 400 -35.44 9.25 11.12
C LEU A 400 -35.85 8.42 12.34
N LEU A 401 -36.24 7.15 12.12
CA LEU A 401 -36.55 6.25 13.21
C LEU A 401 -35.31 5.99 14.09
N SER A 402 -34.12 5.82 13.49
CA SER A 402 -32.86 5.66 14.25
C SER A 402 -32.47 6.94 15.02
N GLN A 403 -32.93 8.11 14.57
CA GLN A 403 -32.77 9.39 15.28
C GLN A 403 -33.85 9.64 16.34
N THR A 404 -34.64 8.63 16.72
CA THR A 404 -35.75 8.72 17.67
C THR A 404 -36.92 9.61 17.19
N GLU A 405 -36.92 10.04 15.93
CA GLU A 405 -37.95 10.90 15.32
C GLU A 405 -39.14 10.08 14.80
N VAL A 406 -39.79 9.35 15.72
CA VAL A 406 -40.83 8.34 15.42
C VAL A 406 -41.99 8.90 14.59
N ASP A 407 -42.48 10.10 14.94
CA ASP A 407 -43.63 10.70 14.24
C ASP A 407 -43.32 10.99 12.77
N ARG A 408 -42.14 11.54 12.49
CA ARG A 408 -41.72 11.85 11.13
C ARG A 408 -41.40 10.59 10.33
N ALA A 409 -40.87 9.55 10.98
CA ALA A 409 -40.68 8.25 10.34
C ALA A 409 -42.02 7.63 9.91
N ILE A 410 -43.05 7.70 10.76
CA ILE A 410 -44.42 7.23 10.44
C ILE A 410 -44.96 7.94 9.20
N GLU A 411 -44.85 9.27 9.11
CA GLU A 411 -45.32 10.04 7.93
C GLU A 411 -44.65 9.58 6.63
N LEU A 412 -43.35 9.27 6.68
CA LEU A 412 -42.61 8.80 5.51
C LEU A 412 -42.98 7.37 5.12
N TYR A 413 -43.15 6.47 6.08
CA TYR A 413 -43.61 5.11 5.80
C TYR A 413 -45.04 5.08 5.24
N GLU A 414 -45.93 5.92 5.76
CA GLU A 414 -47.28 6.08 5.21
C GLU A 414 -47.24 6.58 3.76
N THR A 415 -46.34 7.52 3.46
CA THR A 415 -46.11 7.98 2.08
C THR A 415 -45.53 6.88 1.19
N ALA A 416 -44.55 6.12 1.67
CA ALA A 416 -43.97 4.99 0.95
C ALA A 416 -45.02 3.90 0.64
N LEU A 417 -45.94 3.61 1.57
CA LEU A 417 -47.06 2.68 1.34
C LEU A 417 -48.09 3.21 0.34
N GLN A 418 -48.28 4.53 0.23
CA GLN A 418 -49.11 5.09 -0.83
C GLN A 418 -48.49 4.86 -2.22
N LEU A 419 -47.16 4.89 -2.32
CA LEU A 419 -46.43 4.61 -3.56
C LEU A 419 -46.42 3.11 -3.91
N GLN A 420 -46.24 2.25 -2.90
CA GLN A 420 -46.22 0.80 -3.07
C GLN A 420 -46.98 0.10 -1.92
N PRO A 421 -48.29 -0.16 -2.09
CA PRO A 421 -49.17 -0.68 -1.03
C PRO A 421 -48.79 -2.07 -0.47
N ASP A 422 -48.16 -2.91 -1.28
CA ASP A 422 -47.83 -4.30 -0.92
C ASP A 422 -46.39 -4.47 -0.41
N ALA A 423 -45.71 -3.38 -0.05
CA ALA A 423 -44.34 -3.42 0.45
C ALA A 423 -44.28 -3.92 1.91
N ALA A 424 -44.12 -5.24 2.08
CA ALA A 424 -44.10 -5.91 3.39
C ALA A 424 -43.11 -5.30 4.40
N GLU A 425 -41.93 -4.86 3.93
CA GLU A 425 -40.92 -4.21 4.77
C GLU A 425 -41.44 -2.88 5.38
N VAL A 426 -42.10 -2.05 4.58
CA VAL A 426 -42.63 -0.76 5.06
C VAL A 426 -43.78 -0.97 6.04
N VAL A 427 -44.63 -1.98 5.80
CA VAL A 427 -45.69 -2.35 6.75
C VAL A 427 -45.09 -2.72 8.10
N ALA A 428 -44.06 -3.58 8.11
CA ALA A 428 -43.37 -3.97 9.33
C ALA A 428 -42.73 -2.77 10.06
N ASN A 429 -42.05 -1.87 9.32
CA ASN A 429 -41.41 -0.69 9.91
C ASN A 429 -42.42 0.32 10.45
N LEU A 430 -43.55 0.51 9.77
CA LEU A 430 -44.64 1.38 10.22
C LEU A 430 -45.33 0.83 11.47
N GLU A 431 -45.64 -0.46 11.52
CA GLU A 431 -46.22 -1.11 12.70
C GLU A 431 -45.29 -1.00 13.89
N PHE A 432 -43.99 -1.24 13.67
CA PHE A 432 -42.97 -1.10 14.68
C PHE A 432 -42.87 0.34 15.21
N ALA A 433 -42.81 1.34 14.33
CA ALA A 433 -42.77 2.76 14.71
C ALA A 433 -44.03 3.19 15.48
N ARG A 434 -45.22 2.75 15.06
CA ARG A 434 -46.48 3.01 15.78
C ARG A 434 -46.50 2.39 17.16
N ARG A 435 -45.92 1.20 17.34
CA ARG A 435 -45.77 0.58 18.66
C ARG A 435 -44.89 1.42 19.58
N LEU A 436 -43.74 1.88 19.09
CA LEU A 436 -42.84 2.76 19.87
C LEU A 436 -43.53 4.08 20.25
N LYS A 437 -44.30 4.68 19.33
CA LYS A 437 -45.09 5.89 19.61
C LYS A 437 -46.10 5.69 20.73
N ASN A 438 -46.76 4.52 20.76
CA ASN A 438 -47.82 4.22 21.71
C ASN A 438 -47.28 3.72 23.07
N ASP A 439 -46.01 3.30 23.14
CA ASP A 439 -45.35 2.84 24.37
C ASP A 439 -44.00 3.56 24.56
N PRO A 440 -44.01 4.79 25.14
CA PRO A 440 -42.80 5.57 25.35
C PRO A 440 -41.77 4.88 26.24
N ILE A 441 -42.19 4.03 27.18
CA ILE A 441 -41.28 3.32 28.08
C ILE A 441 -40.49 2.29 27.28
N GLN A 442 -41.17 1.48 26.46
CA GLN A 442 -40.48 0.56 25.55
C GLN A 442 -39.65 1.28 24.49
N ALA A 443 -40.07 2.48 24.08
CA ALA A 443 -39.30 3.31 23.17
C ALA A 443 -37.94 3.71 23.77
N TYR A 444 -37.90 4.17 25.02
CA TYR A 444 -36.64 4.51 25.70
C TYR A 444 -35.68 3.31 25.77
N LEU A 445 -36.20 2.12 26.10
CA LEU A 445 -35.37 0.91 26.15
C LEU A 445 -34.82 0.52 24.77
N TYR A 446 -35.68 0.56 23.76
CA TYR A 446 -35.31 0.24 22.38
C TYR A 446 -34.24 1.22 21.87
N PHE A 447 -34.49 2.52 21.98
CA PHE A 447 -33.55 3.53 21.51
C PHE A 447 -32.26 3.55 22.31
N GLY A 448 -32.30 3.31 23.62
CA GLY A 448 -31.11 3.14 24.44
C GLY A 448 -30.24 1.98 23.94
N SER A 449 -30.85 0.84 23.64
CA SER A 449 -30.16 -0.37 23.14
C SER A 449 -29.64 -0.20 21.72
N ASP A 450 -30.43 0.42 20.85
CA ASP A 450 -30.04 0.71 19.46
C ASP A 450 -28.89 1.72 19.39
N CYS A 451 -28.97 2.82 20.16
CA CYS A 451 -27.88 3.80 20.27
C CYS A 451 -26.62 3.16 20.84
N TYR A 452 -26.74 2.30 21.86
CA TYR A 452 -25.59 1.55 22.40
C TYR A 452 -24.95 0.65 21.34
N GLY A 453 -25.75 -0.12 20.58
CA GLY A 453 -25.25 -0.97 19.49
C GLY A 453 -24.57 -0.20 18.36
N ARG A 454 -24.98 1.04 18.11
CA ARG A 454 -24.35 1.97 17.15
C ARG A 454 -23.14 2.73 17.71
N GLY A 455 -22.81 2.58 18.99
CA GLY A 455 -21.73 3.33 19.64
C GLY A 455 -22.07 4.79 19.97
N GLU A 456 -23.35 5.18 19.89
CA GLU A 456 -23.85 6.52 20.23
C GLU A 456 -24.09 6.64 21.75
N TYR A 457 -23.01 6.47 22.52
CA TYR A 457 -23.09 6.27 23.97
C TYR A 457 -23.78 7.42 24.73
N GLN A 458 -23.61 8.66 24.29
CA GLN A 458 -24.28 9.81 24.94
C GLN A 458 -25.80 9.73 24.80
N GLN A 459 -26.30 9.37 23.62
CA GLN A 459 -27.73 9.24 23.37
C GLN A 459 -28.29 8.00 24.08
N ALA A 460 -27.55 6.90 24.07
CA ALA A 460 -27.90 5.70 24.83
C ALA A 460 -28.08 6.00 26.32
N VAL A 461 -27.16 6.78 26.92
CA VAL A 461 -27.28 7.23 28.32
C VAL A 461 -28.57 8.01 28.54
N ILE A 462 -28.90 8.96 27.65
CA ILE A 462 -30.10 9.78 27.76
C ILE A 462 -31.36 8.88 27.77
N GLU A 463 -31.47 7.96 26.81
CA GLU A 463 -32.65 7.10 26.70
C GLU A 463 -32.74 6.07 27.85
N TYR A 464 -31.64 5.43 28.24
CA TYR A 464 -31.64 4.55 29.41
C TYR A 464 -32.00 5.30 30.70
N ARG A 465 -31.57 6.55 30.88
CA ARG A 465 -31.94 7.34 32.06
C ARG A 465 -33.42 7.69 32.08
N LYS A 466 -34.02 8.07 30.94
CA LYS A 466 -35.47 8.27 30.82
C LYS A 466 -36.25 7.01 31.17
N PHE A 467 -35.77 5.84 30.74
CA PHE A 467 -36.35 4.55 31.14
C PHE A 467 -36.29 4.36 32.67
N LEU A 468 -35.11 4.57 33.26
CA LEU A 468 -34.86 4.39 34.70
C LEU A 468 -35.59 5.39 35.61
N GLU A 469 -36.04 6.53 35.10
CA GLU A 469 -36.91 7.48 35.82
C GLU A 469 -38.31 6.91 36.08
N VAL A 470 -38.78 6.00 35.23
CA VAL A 470 -40.17 5.48 35.26
C VAL A 470 -40.22 4.01 35.70
N GLN A 471 -39.20 3.23 35.36
CA GLN A 471 -39.18 1.79 35.61
C GLN A 471 -37.76 1.28 35.95
N THR A 472 -37.66 0.31 36.85
CA THR A 472 -36.39 -0.37 37.14
C THR A 472 -35.94 -1.20 35.93
N GLY A 473 -34.70 -0.99 35.49
CA GLY A 473 -34.05 -1.74 34.42
C GLY A 473 -33.63 -3.13 34.84
N ASP A 474 -33.41 -4.01 33.89
CA ASP A 474 -32.79 -5.32 34.13
C ASP A 474 -31.26 -5.20 34.26
N LEU A 475 -30.61 -6.32 34.60
CA LEU A 475 -29.15 -6.38 34.74
C LEU A 475 -28.42 -5.87 33.49
N GLN A 476 -28.91 -6.22 32.30
CA GLN A 476 -28.24 -5.90 31.03
C GLN A 476 -28.29 -4.41 30.73
N LEU A 477 -29.40 -3.74 31.01
CA LEU A 477 -29.51 -2.29 30.88
C LEU A 477 -28.45 -1.58 31.73
N TYR A 478 -28.29 -1.97 33.00
CA TYR A 478 -27.30 -1.37 33.89
C TYR A 478 -25.87 -1.62 33.40
N LEU A 479 -25.57 -2.81 32.86
CA LEU A 479 -24.27 -3.10 32.24
C LEU A 479 -24.01 -2.21 31.02
N ASN A 480 -24.95 -2.14 30.08
CA ASN A 480 -24.84 -1.28 28.90
C ASN A 480 -24.66 0.19 29.29
N LEU A 481 -25.42 0.67 30.28
CA LEU A 481 -25.33 2.04 30.78
C LEU A 481 -23.97 2.32 31.43
N ALA A 482 -23.45 1.40 32.24
CA ALA A 482 -22.11 1.53 32.83
C ALA A 482 -21.02 1.55 31.76
N GLU A 483 -21.13 0.72 30.72
CA GLU A 483 -20.22 0.72 29.57
C GLU A 483 -20.31 2.02 28.76
N CYS A 484 -21.51 2.55 28.52
CA CYS A 484 -21.67 3.87 27.89
C CYS A 484 -20.87 4.94 28.64
N TYR A 485 -21.02 5.01 29.97
CA TYR A 485 -20.26 5.96 30.78
C TYR A 485 -18.75 5.71 30.72
N GLN A 486 -18.30 4.45 30.65
CA GLN A 486 -16.87 4.14 30.46
C GLN A 486 -16.34 4.62 29.10
N HIS A 487 -17.11 4.44 28.02
CA HIS A 487 -16.75 4.94 26.68
C HIS A 487 -16.71 6.47 26.60
N LEU A 488 -17.54 7.15 27.40
CA LEU A 488 -17.54 8.61 27.57
C LEU A 488 -16.45 9.11 28.55
N GLU A 489 -15.63 8.21 29.11
CA GLU A 489 -14.64 8.49 30.16
C GLU A 489 -15.26 9.08 31.45
N GLU A 490 -16.54 8.86 31.70
CA GLU A 490 -17.30 9.26 32.89
C GLU A 490 -17.29 8.16 33.97
N TYR A 491 -16.11 7.72 34.40
CA TYR A 491 -15.95 6.56 35.28
C TYR A 491 -16.66 6.69 36.63
N ALA A 492 -16.77 7.91 37.18
CA ALA A 492 -17.53 8.14 38.42
C ALA A 492 -19.01 7.78 38.26
N ALA A 493 -19.61 8.09 37.11
CA ALA A 493 -20.99 7.72 36.81
C ALA A 493 -21.10 6.20 36.56
N ALA A 494 -20.15 5.60 35.84
CA ALA A 494 -20.11 4.14 35.64
C ALA A 494 -20.04 3.37 36.98
N ILE A 495 -19.16 3.80 37.89
CA ILE A 495 -19.02 3.23 39.25
C ILE A 495 -20.34 3.35 40.01
N GLN A 496 -20.98 4.53 39.97
CA GLN A 496 -22.23 4.77 40.67
C GLN A 496 -23.36 3.89 40.13
N VAL A 497 -23.50 3.78 38.81
CA VAL A 497 -24.48 2.89 38.16
C VAL A 497 -24.25 1.43 38.57
N CYS A 498 -22.99 0.97 38.59
CA CYS A 498 -22.69 -0.40 39.03
C CYS A 498 -23.10 -0.63 40.50
N ARG A 499 -22.85 0.33 41.39
CA ARG A 499 -23.23 0.23 42.81
C ARG A 499 -24.75 0.18 42.99
N GLU A 500 -25.49 1.07 42.33
CA GLU A 500 -26.95 1.06 42.31
C GLU A 500 -27.51 -0.27 41.81
N ALA A 501 -26.94 -0.79 40.71
CA ALA A 501 -27.34 -2.06 40.13
C ALA A 501 -27.01 -3.25 41.05
N ILE A 502 -25.90 -3.21 41.79
CA ILE A 502 -25.51 -4.26 42.75
C ILE A 502 -26.51 -4.35 43.92
N GLU A 503 -27.06 -3.23 44.38
CA GLU A 503 -28.12 -3.25 45.41
C GLU A 503 -29.38 -3.99 44.93
N LEU A 504 -29.72 -3.85 43.64
CA LEU A 504 -30.86 -4.51 43.01
C LEU A 504 -30.58 -5.96 42.61
N TYR A 505 -29.35 -6.22 42.15
CA TYR A 505 -28.92 -7.49 41.58
C TYR A 505 -27.62 -7.99 42.21
N PRO A 506 -27.60 -8.30 43.52
CA PRO A 506 -26.36 -8.65 44.25
C PRO A 506 -25.72 -9.96 43.79
N ALA A 507 -26.46 -10.82 43.08
CA ALA A 507 -25.93 -12.04 42.47
C ALA A 507 -25.28 -11.82 41.09
N GLY A 508 -25.28 -10.59 40.56
CA GLY A 508 -24.78 -10.26 39.24
C GLY A 508 -23.27 -10.03 39.20
N ALA A 509 -22.47 -11.10 39.08
CA ALA A 509 -21.00 -11.03 39.04
C ALA A 509 -20.45 -10.02 38.01
N SER A 510 -21.10 -9.88 36.84
CA SER A 510 -20.71 -8.94 35.79
C SER A 510 -20.74 -7.47 36.22
N LEU A 511 -21.61 -7.09 37.16
CA LEU A 511 -21.66 -5.73 37.71
C LEU A 511 -20.45 -5.44 38.59
N TYR A 512 -20.06 -6.41 39.44
CA TYR A 512 -18.84 -6.30 40.25
C TYR A 512 -17.59 -6.23 39.36
N ARG A 513 -17.54 -6.99 38.26
CA ARG A 513 -16.42 -6.93 37.31
C ARG A 513 -16.32 -5.54 36.66
N ASN A 514 -17.44 -5.00 36.17
CA ASN A 514 -17.49 -3.66 35.61
C ASN A 514 -17.11 -2.59 36.63
N LEU A 515 -17.53 -2.73 37.89
CA LEU A 515 -17.10 -1.85 38.98
C LEU A 515 -15.57 -1.89 39.17
N VAL A 516 -14.96 -3.08 39.24
CA VAL A 516 -13.49 -3.23 39.31
C VAL A 516 -12.81 -2.54 38.13
N LEU A 517 -13.26 -2.79 36.90
CA LEU A 517 -12.66 -2.22 35.69
C LEU A 517 -12.78 -0.69 35.63
N ALA A 518 -13.95 -0.13 35.95
CA ALA A 518 -14.15 1.33 36.00
C ALA A 518 -13.33 1.99 37.12
N SER A 519 -13.21 1.34 38.28
CA SER A 519 -12.34 1.80 39.37
C SER A 519 -10.86 1.78 38.97
N LEU A 520 -10.39 0.75 38.26
CA LEU A 520 -9.01 0.71 37.75
C LEU A 520 -8.75 1.78 36.69
N ALA A 521 -9.66 1.95 35.74
CA ALA A 521 -9.54 2.93 34.67
C ALA A 521 -9.49 4.38 35.21
N SER A 522 -10.17 4.66 36.34
CA SER A 522 -10.11 5.95 37.04
C SER A 522 -9.00 6.07 38.09
N GLY A 523 -8.10 5.08 38.17
CA GLY A 523 -6.96 5.07 39.10
C GLY A 523 -7.30 4.75 40.56
N ARG A 524 -8.53 4.35 40.87
CA ARG A 524 -8.99 3.94 42.22
C ARG A 524 -8.62 2.48 42.52
N THR A 525 -7.33 2.18 42.48
CA THR A 525 -6.83 0.79 42.52
C THR A 525 -7.14 0.08 43.84
N SER A 526 -7.07 0.78 44.98
CA SER A 526 -7.41 0.20 46.29
C SER A 526 -8.88 -0.18 46.38
N GLU A 527 -9.78 0.65 45.84
CA GLU A 527 -11.21 0.36 45.73
C GLU A 527 -11.44 -0.86 44.83
N ALA A 528 -10.81 -0.88 43.65
CA ALA A 528 -10.91 -2.01 42.73
C ALA A 528 -10.46 -3.33 43.36
N ILE A 529 -9.37 -3.31 44.13
CA ILE A 529 -8.89 -4.50 44.86
C ILE A 529 -9.89 -4.91 45.94
N ALA A 530 -10.44 -3.98 46.72
CA ALA A 530 -11.44 -4.29 47.74
C ALA A 530 -12.67 -4.97 47.12
N VAL A 531 -13.20 -4.41 46.04
CA VAL A 531 -14.34 -5.00 45.31
C VAL A 531 -13.98 -6.37 44.74
N ALA A 532 -12.77 -6.55 44.22
CA ALA A 532 -12.32 -7.85 43.71
C ALA A 532 -12.18 -8.92 44.82
N VAL A 533 -11.73 -8.51 46.02
CA VAL A 533 -11.67 -9.36 47.22
C VAL A 533 -13.06 -9.77 47.67
N ASP A 534 -14.00 -8.84 47.75
CA ASP A 534 -15.39 -9.14 48.08
C ASP A 534 -16.01 -10.08 47.03
N GLY A 535 -15.78 -9.78 45.74
CA GLY A 535 -16.17 -10.61 44.61
C GLY A 535 -15.60 -12.03 44.69
N SER A 536 -14.39 -12.21 45.21
CA SER A 536 -13.78 -13.54 45.37
C SER A 536 -14.50 -14.41 46.41
N SER A 537 -15.14 -13.76 47.39
CA SER A 537 -15.95 -14.44 48.42
C SER A 537 -17.38 -14.70 47.94
N LEU A 538 -17.96 -13.75 47.20
CA LEU A 538 -19.33 -13.84 46.67
C LEU A 538 -19.44 -14.79 45.47
N PHE A 539 -18.40 -14.81 44.62
CA PHE A 539 -18.35 -15.57 43.38
C PHE A 539 -17.07 -16.41 43.31
N PRO A 540 -16.92 -17.43 44.18
CA PRO A 540 -15.66 -18.19 44.31
C PRO A 540 -15.26 -18.98 43.06
N GLU A 541 -16.21 -19.26 42.16
CA GLU A 541 -15.95 -19.92 40.87
C GLU A 541 -15.59 -18.95 39.74
N ASP A 542 -15.75 -17.65 39.96
CA ASP A 542 -15.44 -16.63 38.97
C ASP A 542 -13.93 -16.34 38.92
N CYS A 543 -13.32 -16.68 37.79
CA CYS A 543 -11.87 -16.60 37.56
C CYS A 543 -11.31 -15.18 37.66
N PHE A 544 -12.12 -14.16 37.33
CA PHE A 544 -11.69 -12.76 37.39
C PHE A 544 -11.43 -12.33 38.84
N PHE A 545 -12.27 -12.82 39.77
CA PHE A 545 -12.11 -12.50 41.19
C PHE A 545 -11.17 -13.48 41.89
N ASN A 546 -11.39 -14.79 41.72
CA ASN A 546 -10.59 -15.81 42.38
C ASN A 546 -9.94 -16.76 41.36
N PRO A 547 -8.61 -16.76 41.21
CA PRO A 547 -7.58 -15.94 41.88
C PRO A 547 -7.24 -14.62 41.14
N GLY A 548 -7.97 -14.22 40.10
CA GLY A 548 -7.62 -13.07 39.23
C GLY A 548 -7.39 -11.74 39.95
N GLN A 549 -8.00 -11.52 41.12
CA GLN A 549 -7.78 -10.35 41.97
C GLN A 549 -6.30 -10.05 42.24
N TYR A 550 -5.45 -11.08 42.34
CA TYR A 550 -4.03 -10.89 42.67
C TYR A 550 -3.22 -10.26 41.54
N LEU A 551 -3.73 -10.31 40.30
CA LEU A 551 -3.07 -9.78 39.11
C LEU A 551 -3.36 -8.29 38.85
N ILE A 552 -4.20 -7.67 39.70
CA ILE A 552 -4.55 -6.25 39.59
C ILE A 552 -3.32 -5.37 39.92
N LEU A 553 -3.00 -4.45 39.00
CA LEU A 553 -1.93 -3.45 39.11
C LEU A 553 -2.47 -2.04 38.84
N PRO A 554 -1.93 -0.99 39.49
CA PRO A 554 -2.31 0.39 39.20
C PRO A 554 -1.88 0.86 37.80
N VAL A 555 -2.68 1.77 37.22
CA VAL A 555 -2.33 2.53 36.01
C VAL A 555 -1.32 3.65 36.33
N ILE A 556 -1.43 4.25 37.52
CA ILE A 556 -0.58 5.34 38.01
C ILE A 556 -0.32 5.15 39.52
N TYR A 557 0.81 5.67 40.00
CA TYR A 557 1.24 5.56 41.39
C TYR A 557 1.33 6.95 42.04
N GLU A 558 0.88 7.07 43.28
CA GLU A 558 0.95 8.27 44.13
C GLU A 558 2.35 8.47 44.72
N SER A 559 3.01 7.38 45.12
CA SER A 559 4.30 7.43 45.79
C SER A 559 5.23 6.27 45.41
N VAL A 560 6.50 6.38 45.79
CA VAL A 560 7.51 5.34 45.53
C VAL A 560 7.22 4.06 46.33
N GLU A 561 6.74 4.23 47.56
CA GLU A 561 6.36 3.13 48.45
C GLU A 561 5.21 2.31 47.84
N GLU A 562 4.26 2.96 47.18
CA GLU A 562 3.12 2.30 46.54
C GLU A 562 3.56 1.35 45.41
N ILE A 563 4.60 1.71 44.65
CA ILE A 563 5.19 0.85 43.61
C ILE A 563 5.65 -0.48 44.23
N ALA A 564 6.39 -0.42 45.34
CA ALA A 564 6.89 -1.61 46.02
C ALA A 564 5.76 -2.49 46.56
N VAL A 565 4.74 -1.87 47.17
CA VAL A 565 3.57 -2.59 47.71
C VAL A 565 2.84 -3.38 46.64
N TYR A 566 2.52 -2.78 45.50
CA TYR A 566 1.79 -3.49 44.44
C TYR A 566 2.66 -4.51 43.70
N ARG A 567 3.96 -4.27 43.59
CA ARG A 567 4.88 -5.25 43.02
C ARG A 567 4.97 -6.52 43.88
N ASP A 568 5.13 -6.37 45.20
CA ASP A 568 5.16 -7.50 46.14
C ASP A 568 3.83 -8.26 46.16
N ARG A 569 2.70 -7.52 46.13
CA ARG A 569 1.37 -8.12 46.01
C ARG A 569 1.24 -8.95 44.73
N PHE A 570 1.68 -8.42 43.59
CA PHE A 570 1.60 -9.10 42.30
C PHE A 570 2.48 -10.36 42.27
N GLU A 571 3.71 -10.28 42.78
CA GLU A 571 4.63 -11.42 42.85
C GLU A 571 4.08 -12.53 43.76
N THR A 572 3.59 -12.17 44.96
CA THR A 572 2.91 -13.10 45.87
C THR A 572 1.67 -13.70 45.22
N GLY A 573 0.94 -12.88 44.47
CA GLY A 573 -0.22 -13.26 43.68
C GLY A 573 0.04 -14.36 42.67
N ILE A 574 1.08 -14.21 41.86
CA ILE A 574 1.49 -15.24 40.89
C ILE A 574 1.81 -16.56 41.60
N LYS A 575 2.55 -16.51 42.73
CA LYS A 575 2.88 -17.71 43.50
C LYS A 575 1.63 -18.44 44.00
N GLN A 576 0.64 -17.69 44.50
CA GLN A 576 -0.63 -18.25 44.95
C GLN A 576 -1.46 -18.82 43.79
N LEU A 577 -1.56 -18.09 42.67
CA LEU A 577 -2.21 -18.55 41.45
C LEU A 577 -1.64 -19.89 40.97
N ILE A 578 -0.31 -20.00 40.91
CA ILE A 578 0.38 -21.24 40.52
C ILE A 578 0.05 -22.38 41.50
N GLN A 579 0.11 -22.11 42.80
CA GLN A 579 -0.14 -23.12 43.83
C GLN A 579 -1.58 -23.63 43.84
N GLN A 580 -2.55 -22.76 43.58
CA GLN A 580 -3.98 -23.10 43.60
C GLN A 580 -4.48 -23.73 42.30
N THR A 581 -3.71 -23.64 41.21
CA THR A 581 -4.11 -24.18 39.92
C THR A 581 -3.89 -25.68 39.84
N ASN A 582 -4.96 -26.45 39.60
CA ASN A 582 -4.90 -27.89 39.36
C ASN A 582 -5.14 -28.21 37.88
N LEU A 583 -4.11 -28.66 37.16
CA LEU A 583 -4.19 -29.01 35.73
C LEU A 583 -4.49 -30.49 35.46
N ASP A 584 -4.70 -31.31 36.49
CA ASP A 584 -4.96 -32.75 36.35
C ASP A 584 -6.43 -33.05 35.99
N THR A 585 -7.33 -32.09 36.20
CA THR A 585 -8.76 -32.21 35.89
C THR A 585 -9.15 -31.30 34.72
N ASP A 586 -10.14 -31.69 33.92
CA ASP A 586 -10.58 -30.86 32.78
C ASP A 586 -11.19 -29.53 33.24
N ALA A 587 -11.94 -29.54 34.35
CA ALA A 587 -12.46 -28.32 34.98
C ALA A 587 -11.33 -27.36 35.39
N GLY A 588 -10.26 -27.89 36.01
CA GLY A 588 -9.12 -27.08 36.42
C GLY A 588 -8.30 -26.54 35.25
N LYS A 589 -8.16 -27.30 34.15
CA LYS A 589 -7.54 -26.83 32.91
C LYS A 589 -8.31 -25.68 32.27
N GLN A 590 -9.64 -25.80 32.17
CA GLN A 590 -10.50 -24.75 31.62
C GLN A 590 -10.49 -23.50 32.50
N LYS A 591 -10.59 -23.66 33.83
CA LYS A 591 -10.48 -22.56 34.79
C LYS A 591 -9.17 -21.79 34.62
N ALA A 592 -8.04 -22.52 34.54
CA ALA A 592 -6.74 -21.92 34.33
C ALA A 592 -6.63 -21.19 32.97
N LEU A 593 -7.20 -21.78 31.91
CA LEU A 593 -7.23 -21.18 30.57
C LEU A 593 -8.01 -19.85 30.57
N THR A 594 -9.16 -19.81 31.25
CA THR A 594 -9.95 -18.58 31.42
C THR A 594 -9.19 -17.50 32.19
N ILE A 595 -8.45 -17.85 33.24
CA ILE A 595 -7.65 -16.87 34.01
C ILE A 595 -6.62 -16.18 33.12
N ILE A 596 -5.82 -16.97 32.37
CA ILE A 596 -4.76 -16.41 31.51
C ILE A 596 -5.30 -15.70 30.26
N SER A 597 -6.58 -15.86 29.91
CA SER A 597 -7.21 -15.12 28.80
C SER A 597 -7.79 -13.78 29.22
N GLN A 598 -7.99 -13.54 30.52
CA GLN A 598 -8.65 -12.34 31.04
C GLN A 598 -7.68 -11.26 31.56
N HIS A 599 -6.44 -11.64 31.89
CA HIS A 599 -5.49 -10.75 32.54
C HIS A 599 -4.20 -10.60 31.73
N THR A 600 -3.69 -9.36 31.67
CA THR A 600 -2.34 -9.05 31.23
C THR A 600 -1.54 -8.47 32.40
N ASN A 601 -0.22 -8.68 32.37
CA ASN A 601 0.73 -8.05 33.27
C ASN A 601 1.38 -6.77 32.67
N PHE A 602 0.74 -6.17 31.66
CA PHE A 602 1.19 -4.96 30.95
C PHE A 602 1.71 -3.84 31.87
N PHE A 603 1.00 -3.52 32.96
CA PHE A 603 1.38 -2.43 33.87
C PHE A 603 2.60 -2.74 34.76
N LEU A 604 3.03 -4.00 34.86
CA LEU A 604 4.19 -4.40 35.67
C LEU A 604 5.46 -3.70 35.19
N ALA A 605 5.65 -3.64 33.86
CA ALA A 605 6.86 -3.12 33.26
C ALA A 605 7.03 -1.59 33.46
N TYR A 606 5.94 -0.89 33.79
CA TYR A 606 5.93 0.53 34.11
C TYR A 606 6.40 0.85 35.53
N GLN A 607 6.69 -0.16 36.37
CA GLN A 607 7.24 0.04 37.72
C GLN A 607 8.75 0.32 37.74
N GLY A 608 9.44 0.18 36.60
CA GLY A 608 10.87 0.49 36.46
C GLY A 608 11.83 -0.53 37.07
N GLY A 609 11.37 -1.72 37.48
CA GLY A 609 12.20 -2.79 38.04
C GLY A 609 12.63 -3.87 37.03
N ASN A 610 13.53 -4.78 37.41
CA ASN A 610 13.84 -5.95 36.58
C ASN A 610 12.68 -6.96 36.68
N ASP A 611 12.03 -7.25 35.56
CA ASP A 611 10.85 -8.13 35.50
C ASP A 611 11.20 -9.58 35.15
N LEU A 612 12.46 -9.91 34.88
CA LEU A 612 12.88 -11.22 34.34
C LEU A 612 12.37 -12.41 35.17
N ASP A 613 12.56 -12.38 36.49
CA ASP A 613 12.19 -13.52 37.34
C ASP A 613 10.68 -13.67 37.51
N ILE A 614 9.95 -12.54 37.56
CA ILE A 614 8.48 -12.53 37.66
C ILE A 614 7.89 -13.00 36.33
N GLN A 615 8.41 -12.51 35.20
CA GLN A 615 8.00 -12.93 33.86
C GLN A 615 8.30 -14.40 33.60
N LYS A 616 9.47 -14.92 34.02
CA LYS A 616 9.76 -16.36 33.91
C LYS A 616 8.76 -17.21 34.70
N GLN A 617 8.41 -16.81 35.92
CA GLN A 617 7.41 -17.52 36.72
C GLN A 617 6.04 -17.52 36.03
N TYR A 618 5.59 -16.37 35.54
CA TYR A 618 4.32 -16.24 34.82
C TYR A 618 4.33 -16.99 33.49
N GLY A 619 5.36 -16.82 32.67
CA GLY A 619 5.51 -17.48 31.37
C GLY A 619 5.56 -19.00 31.48
N GLN A 620 6.25 -19.55 32.49
CA GLN A 620 6.22 -20.99 32.79
C GLN A 620 4.81 -21.46 33.19
N PHE A 621 4.07 -20.66 33.95
CA PHE A 621 2.69 -20.96 34.30
C PHE A 621 1.79 -20.99 33.05
N VAL A 622 1.80 -19.93 32.24
CA VAL A 622 1.04 -19.85 30.99
C VAL A 622 1.38 -21.04 30.07
N ARG A 623 2.68 -21.36 29.92
CA ARG A 623 3.13 -22.53 29.15
C ARG A 623 2.50 -23.84 29.63
N LYS A 624 2.46 -24.09 30.95
CA LYS A 624 1.85 -25.30 31.51
C LYS A 624 0.34 -25.35 31.24
N VAL A 625 -0.36 -24.25 31.43
CA VAL A 625 -1.80 -24.14 31.16
C VAL A 625 -2.10 -24.42 29.69
N MET A 626 -1.36 -23.77 28.77
CA MET A 626 -1.53 -23.96 27.33
C MET A 626 -1.16 -25.38 26.90
N ALA A 627 -0.11 -25.99 27.47
CA ALA A 627 0.25 -27.39 27.21
C ALA A 627 -0.86 -28.37 27.60
N ALA A 628 -1.51 -28.11 28.74
CA ALA A 628 -2.53 -29.01 29.28
C ALA A 628 -3.82 -28.98 28.45
N ASN A 629 -4.16 -27.82 27.88
CA ASN A 629 -5.37 -27.61 27.07
C ASN A 629 -5.15 -27.90 25.57
N TYR A 630 -3.97 -27.61 25.02
CA TYR A 630 -3.66 -27.71 23.58
C TYR A 630 -2.42 -28.58 23.33
N ARG A 631 -2.48 -29.84 23.71
CA ARG A 631 -1.34 -30.78 23.66
C ARG A 631 -0.73 -30.94 22.26
N GLN A 632 -1.54 -30.78 21.22
CA GLN A 632 -1.11 -30.91 19.83
C GLN A 632 -0.13 -29.81 19.40
N TRP A 633 -0.27 -28.58 19.92
CA TRP A 633 0.57 -27.41 19.59
C TRP A 633 1.62 -27.13 20.66
N ALA A 634 1.75 -28.03 21.64
CA ALA A 634 2.71 -27.93 22.73
C ALA A 634 4.02 -28.69 22.45
N LYS A 635 4.13 -29.35 21.30
CA LYS A 635 5.28 -30.18 20.92
C LYS A 635 6.21 -29.38 20.03
N ASP A 636 7.50 -29.70 20.08
CA ASP A 636 8.46 -29.11 19.15
C ASP A 636 8.12 -29.51 17.71
N LEU A 637 8.27 -28.55 16.79
CA LEU A 637 7.99 -28.72 15.38
C LEU A 637 9.31 -28.86 14.61
N PRO A 638 9.44 -29.83 13.69
CA PRO A 638 10.60 -29.89 12.81
C PRO A 638 10.60 -28.72 11.84
N LEU A 639 11.77 -28.37 11.30
CA LEU A 639 11.83 -27.44 10.17
C LEU A 639 10.97 -27.98 9.02
N PRO A 640 10.10 -27.13 8.45
CA PRO A 640 9.32 -27.50 7.29
C PRO A 640 10.22 -27.61 6.05
N PRO A 641 9.79 -28.34 5.00
CA PRO A 641 10.52 -28.34 3.74
C PRO A 641 10.54 -26.92 3.13
N PRO A 642 11.52 -26.61 2.25
CA PRO A 642 11.53 -25.36 1.51
C PRO A 642 10.21 -25.14 0.78
N SER A 643 9.77 -23.88 0.65
CA SER A 643 8.57 -23.56 -0.10
C SER A 643 8.71 -23.98 -1.57
N LYS A 644 7.62 -23.94 -2.36
CA LYS A 644 7.68 -24.24 -3.81
C LYS A 644 8.67 -23.34 -4.56
N SER A 645 8.92 -22.14 -4.03
CA SER A 645 9.90 -21.17 -4.55
C SER A 645 11.29 -21.29 -3.90
N GLY A 646 11.47 -22.21 -2.93
CA GLY A 646 12.72 -22.40 -2.20
C GLY A 646 12.99 -21.38 -1.09
N LYS A 647 12.02 -20.50 -0.79
CA LYS A 647 12.17 -19.37 0.14
C LYS A 647 11.89 -19.74 1.59
N ILE A 648 12.49 -18.96 2.51
CA ILE A 648 12.19 -19.03 3.95
C ILE A 648 10.88 -18.27 4.23
N ARG A 649 9.92 -18.97 4.81
CA ARG A 649 8.62 -18.45 5.30
C ARG A 649 8.75 -17.81 6.68
N ILE A 650 8.43 -16.52 6.78
CA ILE A 650 8.45 -15.72 8.01
C ILE A 650 7.04 -15.24 8.31
N GLY A 651 6.53 -15.51 9.52
CA GLY A 651 5.26 -14.97 10.00
C GLY A 651 5.45 -13.82 10.97
N TYR A 652 4.66 -12.75 10.83
CA TYR A 652 4.51 -11.68 11.81
C TYR A 652 3.08 -11.69 12.36
N ILE A 653 2.95 -11.79 13.68
CA ILE A 653 1.64 -11.82 14.36
C ILE A 653 1.53 -10.72 15.41
N SER A 654 0.39 -10.03 15.41
CA SER A 654 0.07 -8.98 16.37
C SER A 654 -1.43 -8.65 16.35
N GLY A 655 -1.94 -8.12 17.47
CA GLY A 655 -3.25 -7.47 17.50
C GLY A 655 -3.23 -5.99 17.07
N CYS A 656 -2.08 -5.51 16.59
CA CYS A 656 -1.76 -4.11 16.37
C CYS A 656 -1.18 -3.84 14.97
N LEU A 657 -1.52 -4.65 13.96
CA LEU A 657 -1.18 -4.41 12.55
C LEU A 657 -2.11 -3.34 11.92
N TRP A 658 -2.20 -2.18 12.57
CA TRP A 658 -2.96 -0.99 12.17
C TRP A 658 -2.19 0.26 12.63
N GLY A 659 -2.78 1.45 12.58
CA GLY A 659 -2.20 2.74 12.98
C GLY A 659 -1.83 2.88 14.46
N HIS A 660 -1.62 1.75 15.14
CA HIS A 660 -1.06 1.62 16.47
C HIS A 660 0.47 1.76 16.47
N THR A 661 1.05 2.09 17.64
CA THR A 661 2.51 2.25 17.80
C THR A 661 3.29 1.00 17.37
N VAL A 662 2.82 -0.21 17.71
CA VAL A 662 3.46 -1.47 17.31
C VAL A 662 3.55 -1.59 15.78
N GLY A 663 2.42 -1.41 15.09
CA GLY A 663 2.36 -1.46 13.63
C GLY A 663 3.27 -0.41 12.99
N LYS A 664 3.21 0.84 13.46
CA LYS A 664 4.05 1.93 12.95
C LYS A 664 5.56 1.66 13.09
N LEU A 665 5.99 1.08 14.21
CA LEU A 665 7.41 0.79 14.45
C LEU A 665 7.92 -0.39 13.61
N THR A 666 7.08 -1.37 13.29
CA THR A 666 7.49 -2.66 12.71
C THR A 666 7.23 -2.77 11.20
N LEU A 667 6.31 -1.99 10.65
CA LEU A 667 5.95 -2.01 9.22
C LEU A 667 7.16 -1.85 8.29
N GLY A 668 8.17 -1.08 8.73
CA GLY A 668 9.41 -0.87 8.00
C GLY A 668 10.20 -2.13 7.64
N TRP A 669 10.09 -3.18 8.47
CA TRP A 669 10.75 -4.46 8.19
C TRP A 669 10.19 -5.13 6.93
N LEU A 670 8.89 -4.97 6.67
CA LEU A 670 8.25 -5.51 5.48
C LEU A 670 8.44 -4.58 4.29
N GLN A 671 8.28 -3.27 4.50
CA GLN A 671 8.44 -2.26 3.44
C GLN A 671 9.82 -2.26 2.78
N GLN A 672 10.86 -2.56 3.55
CA GLN A 672 12.25 -2.57 3.07
C GLN A 672 12.82 -3.99 2.93
N GLY A 673 12.00 -5.02 3.16
CA GLY A 673 12.40 -6.42 3.05
C GLY A 673 12.75 -6.81 1.61
N SER A 674 13.63 -7.80 1.47
CA SER A 674 13.97 -8.41 0.19
C SER A 674 12.89 -9.38 -0.28
N SER A 675 12.88 -9.66 -1.59
CA SER A 675 12.01 -10.69 -2.17
C SER A 675 12.50 -12.12 -1.93
N GLU A 676 13.52 -12.33 -1.09
CA GLU A 676 14.09 -13.67 -0.82
C GLU A 676 13.30 -14.46 0.23
N PHE A 677 12.42 -13.81 0.98
CA PHE A 677 11.54 -14.42 1.97
C PHE A 677 10.10 -14.49 1.45
N GLU A 678 9.31 -15.37 2.05
CA GLU A 678 7.85 -15.39 1.89
C GLU A 678 7.22 -14.92 3.21
N ILE A 679 6.52 -13.78 3.16
CA ILE A 679 6.06 -13.05 4.33
C ILE A 679 4.58 -13.31 4.59
N TYR A 680 4.29 -13.76 5.81
CA TYR A 680 2.95 -13.99 6.33
C TYR A 680 2.64 -12.96 7.41
N CYS A 681 1.43 -12.40 7.40
CA CYS A 681 0.93 -11.51 8.45
C CYS A 681 -0.36 -12.03 9.04
N TYR A 682 -0.48 -11.96 10.37
CA TYR A 682 -1.66 -12.40 11.12
C TYR A 682 -2.19 -11.24 11.97
N GLN A 683 -3.29 -10.63 11.51
CA GLN A 683 -4.04 -9.64 12.28
C GLN A 683 -5.17 -10.35 13.03
N ILE A 684 -5.10 -10.32 14.36
CA ILE A 684 -5.96 -11.13 15.24
C ILE A 684 -7.01 -10.34 16.03
N THR A 685 -7.14 -9.05 15.73
CA THR A 685 -8.13 -8.14 16.33
C THR A 685 -9.00 -7.53 15.23
N GLU A 686 -10.17 -7.02 15.60
CA GLU A 686 -11.15 -6.49 14.66
C GLU A 686 -10.74 -5.15 14.01
N THR A 687 -9.83 -4.41 14.64
CA THR A 687 -9.42 -3.08 14.18
C THR A 687 -8.65 -3.17 12.86
N GLN A 688 -9.09 -2.40 11.87
CA GLN A 688 -8.43 -2.25 10.58
C GLN A 688 -8.44 -0.79 10.14
N ASP A 689 -7.35 -0.35 9.51
CA ASP A 689 -7.23 0.97 8.92
C ASP A 689 -6.27 0.96 7.72
N ASN A 690 -5.88 2.13 7.24
CA ASN A 690 -4.94 2.26 6.12
C ASN A 690 -3.56 1.64 6.41
N PHE A 691 -3.12 1.55 7.68
CA PHE A 691 -1.88 0.83 8.03
C PHE A 691 -2.07 -0.69 7.88
N THR A 692 -3.24 -1.22 8.22
CA THR A 692 -3.54 -2.65 7.97
C THR A 692 -3.46 -2.99 6.49
N GLN A 693 -3.94 -2.11 5.62
CA GLN A 693 -3.82 -2.31 4.17
C GLN A 693 -2.36 -2.31 3.70
N GLN A 694 -1.48 -1.54 4.34
CA GLN A 694 -0.05 -1.60 4.04
C GLN A 694 0.56 -2.94 4.46
N PHE A 695 0.25 -3.47 5.65
CA PHE A 695 0.69 -4.83 6.01
C PHE A 695 0.19 -5.89 5.03
N ARG A 696 -1.05 -5.77 4.56
CA ARG A 696 -1.61 -6.64 3.51
C ARG A 696 -0.87 -6.49 2.18
N PHE A 697 -0.47 -5.28 1.81
CA PHE A 697 0.23 -5.00 0.56
C PHE A 697 1.67 -5.53 0.56
N TYR A 698 2.39 -5.40 1.67
CA TYR A 698 3.79 -5.81 1.79
C TYR A 698 4.00 -7.26 2.26
N SER A 699 2.94 -8.04 2.41
CA SER A 699 3.03 -9.48 2.71
C SER A 699 2.62 -10.31 1.50
N ASP A 700 3.23 -11.47 1.34
CA ASP A 700 2.80 -12.46 0.33
C ASP A 700 1.44 -13.06 0.72
N THR A 701 1.21 -13.24 2.02
CA THR A 701 -0.06 -13.74 2.56
C THR A 701 -0.48 -12.94 3.79
N PHE A 702 -1.73 -12.48 3.82
CA PHE A 702 -2.31 -11.75 4.94
C PHE A 702 -3.57 -12.44 5.47
N HIS A 703 -3.53 -12.85 6.73
CA HIS A 703 -4.64 -13.46 7.44
C HIS A 703 -5.29 -12.46 8.41
N TYR A 704 -6.61 -12.36 8.30
CA TYR A 704 -7.46 -11.63 9.25
C TYR A 704 -8.34 -12.64 9.97
N ILE A 705 -8.02 -12.92 11.24
CA ILE A 705 -8.66 -13.98 12.04
C ILE A 705 -8.94 -13.45 13.46
N PRO A 706 -9.90 -12.53 13.63
CA PRO A 706 -10.17 -11.92 14.92
C PRO A 706 -10.73 -12.93 15.93
N GLY A 707 -10.24 -12.88 17.17
CA GLY A 707 -10.90 -13.49 18.33
C GLY A 707 -10.96 -15.03 18.39
N ASN A 708 -10.30 -15.75 17.49
CA ASN A 708 -10.35 -17.22 17.47
C ASN A 708 -8.96 -17.86 17.60
N LEU A 709 -8.56 -18.16 18.84
CA LEU A 709 -7.25 -18.74 19.17
C LEU A 709 -6.98 -20.03 18.40
N GLU A 710 -7.96 -20.94 18.33
CA GLU A 710 -7.77 -22.24 17.68
C GLU A 710 -7.60 -22.11 16.16
N LEU A 711 -8.41 -21.27 15.50
CA LEU A 711 -8.27 -21.00 14.07
C LEU A 711 -6.93 -20.33 13.76
N ILE A 712 -6.48 -19.40 14.60
CA ILE A 712 -5.16 -18.77 14.46
C ILE A 712 -4.06 -19.83 14.53
N CYS A 713 -4.08 -20.71 15.54
CA CYS A 713 -3.12 -21.80 15.65
C CYS A 713 -3.16 -22.74 14.44
N GLN A 714 -4.35 -23.14 13.99
CA GLN A 714 -4.52 -24.02 12.84
C GLN A 714 -3.95 -23.40 11.57
N GLN A 715 -4.23 -22.11 11.34
CA GLN A 715 -3.73 -21.40 10.17
C GLN A 715 -2.20 -21.30 10.20
N ILE A 716 -1.60 -20.86 11.31
CA ILE A 716 -0.14 -20.74 11.44
C ILE A 716 0.57 -22.08 11.19
N ILE A 717 0.02 -23.18 11.74
CA ILE A 717 0.56 -24.54 11.51
C ILE A 717 0.41 -24.95 10.04
N ALA A 718 -0.71 -24.62 9.40
CA ALA A 718 -0.95 -24.93 7.99
C ALA A 718 0.01 -24.18 7.05
N ASP A 719 0.41 -22.97 7.41
CA ASP A 719 1.33 -22.14 6.63
C ASP A 719 2.78 -22.66 6.68
N GLN A 720 3.10 -23.55 7.62
CA GLN A 720 4.40 -24.20 7.76
C GLN A 720 5.55 -23.17 7.81
N LEU A 721 5.44 -22.19 8.71
CA LEU A 721 6.45 -21.16 8.87
C LEU A 721 7.79 -21.75 9.36
N HIS A 722 8.90 -21.13 8.94
CA HIS A 722 10.21 -21.42 9.50
C HIS A 722 10.45 -20.59 10.77
N VAL A 723 10.06 -19.31 10.71
CA VAL A 723 10.17 -18.35 11.81
C VAL A 723 8.81 -17.68 12.04
N LEU A 724 8.40 -17.58 13.30
CA LEU A 724 7.25 -16.78 13.72
C LEU A 724 7.68 -15.69 14.70
N VAL A 725 7.33 -14.45 14.39
CA VAL A 725 7.67 -13.26 15.18
C VAL A 725 6.41 -12.68 15.81
N PHE A 726 6.35 -12.75 17.14
CA PHE A 726 5.34 -12.06 17.94
C PHE A 726 5.80 -10.63 18.20
N LEU A 727 5.04 -9.63 17.71
CA LEU A 727 5.50 -8.25 17.81
C LEU A 727 5.27 -7.63 19.19
N ASP A 728 4.29 -8.14 19.95
CA ASP A 728 3.68 -7.42 21.08
C ASP A 728 3.22 -8.34 22.22
N ILE A 729 4.02 -9.35 22.58
CA ILE A 729 3.75 -10.20 23.75
C ILE A 729 3.59 -9.31 25.00
N GLY A 730 2.50 -9.52 25.75
CA GLY A 730 2.17 -8.75 26.94
C GLY A 730 1.17 -7.62 26.74
N LEU A 731 0.90 -7.15 25.52
CA LEU A 731 -0.18 -6.16 25.31
C LEU A 731 -1.56 -6.78 25.44
N GLN A 732 -1.73 -7.99 24.90
CA GLN A 732 -2.99 -8.73 24.90
C GLN A 732 -2.80 -10.15 25.44
N PRO A 733 -3.72 -10.66 26.28
CA PRO A 733 -3.61 -12.01 26.83
C PRO A 733 -3.48 -13.09 25.74
N GLN A 734 -4.24 -12.96 24.65
CA GLN A 734 -4.27 -13.93 23.55
C GLN A 734 -2.90 -14.08 22.85
N ILE A 735 -2.15 -12.99 22.65
CA ILE A 735 -0.79 -13.06 22.07
C ILE A 735 0.13 -13.87 22.98
N THR A 736 0.07 -13.65 24.31
CA THR A 736 0.85 -14.41 25.29
C THR A 736 0.43 -15.90 25.31
N GLN A 737 -0.85 -16.21 25.15
CA GLN A 737 -1.34 -17.58 25.03
C GLN A 737 -0.80 -18.28 23.78
N LEU A 738 -0.83 -17.61 22.62
CA LEU A 738 -0.31 -18.12 21.36
C LEU A 738 1.21 -18.33 21.43
N ALA A 739 1.96 -17.36 21.97
CA ALA A 739 3.40 -17.45 22.14
C ALA A 739 3.84 -18.53 23.13
N ALA A 740 2.96 -18.95 24.04
CA ALA A 740 3.18 -20.06 24.97
C ALA A 740 3.01 -21.45 24.33
N LEU A 741 2.52 -21.51 23.09
CA LEU A 741 2.53 -22.71 22.25
C LEU A 741 3.77 -22.71 21.34
N ARG A 742 4.05 -23.84 20.70
CA ARG A 742 5.07 -23.96 19.66
C ARG A 742 4.35 -24.05 18.32
N LEU A 743 4.23 -22.90 17.65
CA LEU A 743 3.52 -22.73 16.38
C LEU A 743 4.45 -22.63 15.16
N ALA A 744 5.73 -22.34 15.40
CA ALA A 744 6.81 -22.49 14.42
C ALA A 744 8.06 -23.10 15.10
N PRO A 745 8.99 -23.71 14.33
CA PRO A 745 10.24 -24.24 14.86
C PRO A 745 11.10 -23.18 15.56
N ILE A 746 11.09 -21.96 15.02
CA ILE A 746 11.79 -20.80 15.59
C ILE A 746 10.74 -19.73 15.92
N GLN A 747 10.70 -19.31 17.18
CA GLN A 747 9.82 -18.24 17.63
C GLN A 747 10.62 -17.08 18.19
N CYS A 748 10.29 -15.88 17.73
CA CYS A 748 10.93 -14.64 18.14
C CYS A 748 9.89 -13.70 18.77
N THR A 749 10.35 -12.79 19.61
CA THR A 749 9.60 -11.59 19.98
C THR A 749 10.43 -10.34 19.69
N SER A 750 9.80 -9.18 19.58
CA SER A 750 10.51 -7.90 19.39
C SER A 750 10.20 -6.87 20.48
N TRP A 751 10.88 -5.74 20.41
CA TRP A 751 10.80 -4.68 21.41
C TRP A 751 9.60 -3.75 21.30
N ALA A 752 8.57 -4.04 20.48
CA ALA A 752 7.36 -3.20 20.47
C ALA A 752 6.68 -3.19 21.86
N HIS A 753 6.85 -4.27 22.64
CA HIS A 753 6.79 -4.25 24.11
C HIS A 753 8.19 -4.59 24.68
N PRO A 754 9.00 -3.61 25.10
CA PRO A 754 10.44 -3.77 25.39
C PRO A 754 10.72 -4.40 26.78
N VAL A 755 10.20 -5.60 27.01
CA VAL A 755 10.43 -6.41 28.20
C VAL A 755 10.44 -7.88 27.81
N THR A 756 11.22 -8.70 28.51
CA THR A 756 11.24 -10.16 28.30
C THR A 756 9.84 -10.77 28.42
N SER A 757 9.52 -11.73 27.55
CA SER A 757 8.28 -12.50 27.63
C SER A 757 8.27 -13.48 28.81
N GLY A 758 9.45 -13.93 29.25
CA GLY A 758 9.60 -15.02 30.21
C GLY A 758 9.11 -16.39 29.71
N LEU A 759 8.68 -16.49 28.46
CA LEU A 759 8.10 -17.71 27.88
C LEU A 759 9.21 -18.65 27.40
N PRO A 760 9.22 -19.92 27.84
CA PRO A 760 10.25 -20.88 27.42
C PRO A 760 10.10 -21.34 25.97
N THR A 761 9.03 -20.94 25.28
CA THR A 761 8.74 -21.25 23.88
C THR A 761 9.16 -20.13 22.93
N VAL A 762 9.65 -18.99 23.44
CA VAL A 762 10.19 -17.91 22.62
C VAL A 762 11.71 -17.99 22.67
N ASP A 763 12.33 -18.22 21.53
CA ASP A 763 13.74 -18.56 21.43
C ASP A 763 14.62 -17.30 21.40
N TYR A 764 14.17 -16.25 20.70
CA TYR A 764 14.93 -15.03 20.46
C TYR A 764 14.17 -13.75 20.81
N PHE A 765 14.89 -12.76 21.32
CA PHE A 765 14.40 -11.38 21.47
C PHE A 765 15.13 -10.47 20.49
N LEU A 766 14.39 -9.94 19.51
CA LEU A 766 14.88 -9.01 18.48
C LEU A 766 14.90 -7.60 19.06
N SER A 767 16.10 -7.09 19.32
CA SER A 767 16.38 -5.80 19.97
C SER A 767 17.21 -4.86 19.09
N SER A 768 17.65 -3.74 19.67
CA SER A 768 18.49 -2.70 19.08
C SER A 768 19.87 -2.68 19.73
N ASP A 769 20.91 -2.44 18.94
CA ASP A 769 22.26 -2.28 19.48
C ASP A 769 22.43 -0.96 20.25
N LEU A 770 21.86 0.16 19.79
CA LEU A 770 21.99 1.48 20.43
C LEU A 770 21.12 1.64 21.68
N MET A 771 20.07 0.85 21.83
CA MET A 771 19.13 0.97 22.96
C MET A 771 19.47 0.02 24.12
N GLU A 772 20.33 -0.97 23.92
CA GLU A 772 20.68 -1.95 24.96
C GLU A 772 21.92 -1.53 25.76
N PRO A 773 21.95 -1.70 27.10
CA PRO A 773 23.17 -1.55 27.89
C PRO A 773 24.15 -2.71 27.62
N GLU A 774 25.37 -2.60 28.14
CA GLU A 774 26.40 -3.64 28.00
C GLU A 774 25.98 -4.98 28.63
N ASN A 775 25.24 -4.94 29.75
CA ASN A 775 24.79 -6.11 30.50
C ASN A 775 23.39 -6.62 30.07
N ALA A 776 22.87 -6.19 28.92
CA ALA A 776 21.50 -6.47 28.47
C ALA A 776 21.10 -7.95 28.52
N VAL A 777 22.03 -8.87 28.30
CA VAL A 777 21.80 -10.33 28.35
C VAL A 777 21.25 -10.80 29.71
N LEU A 778 21.41 -10.03 30.79
CA LEU A 778 20.86 -10.33 32.12
C LEU A 778 19.39 -9.93 32.27
N HIS A 779 18.79 -9.29 31.27
CA HIS A 779 17.42 -8.75 31.32
C HIS A 779 16.41 -9.63 30.57
N TYR A 780 16.87 -10.63 29.82
CA TYR A 780 16.04 -11.45 28.93
C TYR A 780 16.12 -12.94 29.27
N SER A 781 15.00 -13.62 29.08
CA SER A 781 14.93 -15.09 29.15
C SER A 781 15.30 -15.75 27.83
N GLU A 782 15.01 -15.03 26.74
CA GLU A 782 15.27 -15.35 25.35
C GLU A 782 16.74 -15.05 25.00
N LYS A 783 17.24 -15.63 23.91
CA LYS A 783 18.54 -15.24 23.35
C LYS A 783 18.42 -13.86 22.69
N LEU A 784 19.13 -12.88 23.23
CA LEU A 784 19.11 -11.50 22.74
C LEU A 784 19.81 -11.38 21.39
N ILE A 785 19.13 -10.81 20.41
CA ILE A 785 19.65 -10.44 19.08
C ILE A 785 19.64 -8.93 18.97
N ARG A 786 20.80 -8.31 18.82
CA ARG A 786 20.93 -6.84 18.71
C ARG A 786 21.05 -6.47 17.24
N LEU A 787 19.95 -5.96 16.67
CA LEU A 787 19.94 -5.43 15.31
C LEU A 787 20.65 -4.06 15.29
N PRO A 788 21.33 -3.71 14.18
CA PRO A 788 21.98 -2.41 14.04
C PRO A 788 21.06 -1.22 14.30
N ASN A 789 21.66 -0.15 14.79
CA ASN A 789 21.03 1.12 15.13
C ASN A 789 19.83 0.95 16.07
N ILE A 790 18.71 1.58 15.74
CA ILE A 790 17.47 1.49 16.54
C ILE A 790 16.66 0.20 16.28
N GLY A 791 17.18 -0.72 15.46
CA GLY A 791 16.58 -2.03 15.21
C GLY A 791 15.28 -2.02 14.39
N ILE A 792 14.82 -0.87 13.90
CA ILE A 792 13.66 -0.72 13.02
C ILE A 792 13.92 0.26 11.88
N SER A 793 13.24 0.05 10.74
CA SER A 793 13.27 0.95 9.59
C SER A 793 12.06 1.89 9.61
N TYR A 794 12.10 2.94 10.43
CA TYR A 794 10.94 3.83 10.56
C TYR A 794 10.88 4.87 9.42
N PRO A 795 9.77 4.98 8.65
CA PRO A 795 9.65 5.98 7.59
C PRO A 795 9.52 7.39 8.18
N GLN A 796 9.96 8.40 7.43
CA GLN A 796 9.82 9.79 7.86
C GLN A 796 8.33 10.19 7.89
N PRO A 797 7.79 10.68 9.01
CA PRO A 797 6.40 11.12 9.08
C PRO A 797 6.13 12.33 8.17
N VAL A 798 4.92 12.39 7.62
CA VAL A 798 4.43 13.58 6.90
C VAL A 798 3.89 14.57 7.92
N ILE A 799 4.53 15.73 8.02
CA ILE A 799 4.16 16.76 9.00
C ILE A 799 3.13 17.70 8.37
N PRO A 800 1.95 17.89 8.98
CA PRO A 800 0.96 18.83 8.47
C PRO A 800 1.39 20.28 8.70
N ALA A 801 0.83 21.20 7.91
CA ALA A 801 1.03 22.63 8.14
C ALA A 801 0.49 23.04 9.52
N ALA A 802 1.24 23.90 10.22
CA ALA A 802 0.79 24.49 11.48
C ALA A 802 -0.43 25.39 11.23
N THR A 803 -1.53 25.11 11.91
CA THR A 803 -2.80 25.86 11.81
C THR A 803 -3.30 26.38 13.15
N ALA A 804 -2.72 25.94 14.27
CA ALA A 804 -3.09 26.35 15.62
C ALA A 804 -2.02 27.25 16.25
N THR A 805 -2.39 27.94 17.33
CA THR A 805 -1.50 28.72 18.18
C THR A 805 -1.41 28.11 19.58
N ARG A 806 -0.46 28.59 20.40
CA ARG A 806 -0.30 28.15 21.79
C ARG A 806 -1.57 28.37 22.61
N ALA A 807 -2.28 29.46 22.35
CA ALA A 807 -3.57 29.74 22.98
C ALA A 807 -4.62 28.63 22.77
N ASN A 808 -4.63 27.93 21.63
CA ASN A 808 -5.55 26.80 21.40
C ASN A 808 -5.35 25.64 22.40
N PHE A 809 -4.16 25.54 23.00
CA PHE A 809 -3.80 24.54 23.99
C PHE A 809 -3.72 25.11 25.42
N GLY A 810 -4.16 26.36 25.63
CA GLY A 810 -4.02 27.03 26.94
C GLY A 810 -2.56 27.31 27.32
N LEU A 811 -1.64 27.31 26.35
CA LEU A 811 -0.22 27.60 26.56
C LEU A 811 0.05 29.10 26.43
N ARG A 812 0.97 29.62 27.24
CA ARG A 812 1.36 31.03 27.25
C ARG A 812 2.23 31.31 26.02
N GLU A 813 1.91 32.35 25.27
CA GLU A 813 2.63 32.70 24.03
C GLU A 813 4.15 32.87 24.24
N LYS A 814 4.57 33.50 25.34
CA LYS A 814 5.98 33.77 25.65
C LYS A 814 6.67 32.69 26.50
N ALA A 815 5.98 31.60 26.84
CA ALA A 815 6.60 30.52 27.61
C ALA A 815 7.67 29.78 26.79
N VAL A 816 8.55 29.07 27.50
CA VAL A 816 9.32 27.99 26.91
C VAL A 816 8.54 26.70 27.15
N VAL A 817 8.01 26.12 26.08
CA VAL A 817 7.10 24.98 26.15
C VAL A 817 7.91 23.68 26.13
N TYR A 818 7.87 22.95 27.25
CA TYR A 818 8.44 21.62 27.40
C TYR A 818 7.36 20.57 27.14
N LEU A 819 7.44 19.87 26.02
CA LEU A 819 6.52 18.81 25.66
C LEU A 819 6.84 17.53 26.44
N CYS A 820 5.84 17.03 27.17
CA CYS A 820 5.88 15.80 27.96
C CYS A 820 4.72 14.89 27.48
N CYS A 821 4.85 14.32 26.28
CA CYS A 821 3.72 13.70 25.58
C CYS A 821 3.64 12.17 25.72
N GLN A 822 4.50 11.55 26.53
CA GLN A 822 4.41 10.15 26.89
C GLN A 822 3.12 9.88 27.72
N THR A 823 2.57 8.65 27.65
CA THR A 823 1.43 8.25 28.48
C THR A 823 1.74 8.39 29.97
N LEU A 824 0.77 8.82 30.78
CA LEU A 824 1.03 9.22 32.17
C LEU A 824 1.54 8.10 33.08
N CYS A 825 1.27 6.84 32.75
CA CYS A 825 1.84 5.68 33.46
C CYS A 825 3.38 5.60 33.40
N LYS A 826 4.02 6.31 32.47
CA LYS A 826 5.49 6.36 32.33
C LYS A 826 6.15 7.37 33.27
N TYR A 827 5.38 8.27 33.90
CA TYR A 827 5.91 9.24 34.86
C TYR A 827 5.77 8.71 36.28
N LEU A 828 6.88 8.24 36.84
CA LEU A 828 6.92 7.70 38.20
C LEU A 828 7.19 8.79 39.25
N PRO A 829 6.59 8.68 40.45
CA PRO A 829 6.63 9.72 41.48
C PRO A 829 8.04 10.10 41.95
N GLN A 830 9.01 9.17 41.91
CA GLN A 830 10.40 9.48 42.25
C GLN A 830 11.05 10.52 41.31
N HIS A 831 10.44 10.84 40.18
CA HIS A 831 11.00 11.76 39.17
C HIS A 831 10.23 13.08 39.06
N ASP A 832 9.11 13.24 39.77
CA ASP A 832 8.28 14.44 39.69
C ASP A 832 9.04 15.72 40.08
N TYR A 833 10.03 15.60 40.97
CA TYR A 833 10.84 16.73 41.45
C TYR A 833 11.61 17.44 40.32
N ILE A 834 11.91 16.73 39.22
CA ILE A 834 12.63 17.25 38.06
C ILE A 834 11.90 18.44 37.44
N PHE A 835 10.57 18.34 37.31
CA PHE A 835 9.76 19.41 36.73
C PHE A 835 9.75 20.67 37.61
N ALA A 836 9.63 20.48 38.93
CA ALA A 836 9.68 21.59 39.88
C ALA A 836 11.06 22.26 39.92
N GLU A 837 12.14 21.48 39.81
CA GLU A 837 13.50 21.99 39.80
C GLU A 837 13.79 22.79 38.52
N ILE A 838 13.34 22.32 37.35
CA ILE A 838 13.42 23.09 36.09
C ILE A 838 12.60 24.38 36.21
N ALA A 839 11.35 24.31 36.70
CA ALA A 839 10.48 25.48 36.86
C ALA A 839 11.08 26.56 37.75
N ARG A 840 11.75 26.15 38.83
CA ARG A 840 12.44 27.05 39.77
C ARG A 840 13.56 27.85 39.10
N GLN A 841 14.24 27.26 38.12
CA GLN A 841 15.37 27.88 37.42
C GLN A 841 14.96 28.58 36.12
N VAL A 842 13.83 28.18 35.51
CA VAL A 842 13.30 28.74 34.27
C VAL A 842 11.90 29.33 34.52
N PRO A 843 11.78 30.61 34.91
CA PRO A 843 10.48 31.22 35.24
C PRO A 843 9.45 31.23 34.09
N GLN A 844 9.91 31.13 32.84
CA GLN A 844 9.05 31.05 31.66
C GLN A 844 8.69 29.60 31.27
N ALA A 845 9.13 28.59 32.02
CA ALA A 845 8.84 27.20 31.69
C ALA A 845 7.33 26.92 31.70
N GLN A 846 6.86 26.15 30.72
CA GLN A 846 5.53 25.55 30.75
C GLN A 846 5.60 24.11 30.25
N PHE A 847 5.24 23.15 31.09
CA PHE A 847 5.21 21.73 30.77
C PHE A 847 3.84 21.35 30.22
N ALA A 848 3.80 20.80 29.02
CA ALA A 848 2.58 20.31 28.38
C ALA A 848 2.52 18.78 28.50
N PHE A 849 1.62 18.28 29.34
CA PHE A 849 1.32 16.85 29.50
C PHE A 849 0.02 16.51 28.78
N ILE A 850 -0.11 15.26 28.31
CA ILE A 850 -1.36 14.77 27.71
C ILE A 850 -2.01 13.78 28.68
N SER A 851 -3.29 13.99 28.97
CA SER A 851 -4.11 13.17 29.87
C SER A 851 -4.45 11.81 29.24
N ARG A 852 -3.45 10.95 29.05
CA ARG A 852 -3.61 9.57 28.58
C ARG A 852 -3.30 8.58 29.71
N PRO A 853 -4.12 7.52 29.90
CA PRO A 853 -5.17 7.06 28.96
C PRO A 853 -6.47 7.87 28.98
N ASN A 854 -6.80 8.57 30.06
CA ASN A 854 -8.04 9.35 30.19
C ASN A 854 -7.88 10.57 31.12
N VAL A 855 -8.96 11.34 31.26
CA VAL A 855 -9.01 12.58 32.07
C VAL A 855 -8.80 12.36 33.58
N ASP A 856 -9.32 11.27 34.14
CA ASP A 856 -9.22 11.01 35.58
C ASP A 856 -7.79 10.70 36.01
N ILE A 857 -7.03 9.95 35.20
CA ILE A 857 -5.59 9.74 35.42
C ILE A 857 -4.84 11.07 35.35
N GLY A 858 -5.22 11.98 34.44
CA GLY A 858 -4.67 13.33 34.38
C GLY A 858 -4.88 14.13 35.65
N LYS A 859 -6.08 14.09 36.24
CA LYS A 859 -6.39 14.75 37.52
C LYS A 859 -5.54 14.21 38.66
N LEU A 860 -5.38 12.88 38.76
CA LEU A 860 -4.53 12.25 39.77
C LEU A 860 -3.07 12.68 39.62
N PHE A 861 -2.54 12.65 38.39
CA PHE A 861 -1.20 13.12 38.08
C PHE A 861 -1.02 14.62 38.42
N GLN A 862 -2.00 15.46 38.09
CA GLN A 862 -2.00 16.89 38.42
C GLN A 862 -1.90 17.13 39.93
N GLN A 863 -2.71 16.41 40.72
CA GLN A 863 -2.68 16.50 42.18
C GLN A 863 -1.32 16.07 42.76
N ARG A 864 -0.71 15.04 42.17
CA ARG A 864 0.63 14.57 42.54
C ARG A 864 1.69 15.62 42.27
N LEU A 865 1.67 16.24 41.08
CA LEU A 865 2.57 17.36 40.75
C LEU A 865 2.34 18.59 41.64
N GLN A 866 1.09 18.92 41.99
CA GLN A 866 0.79 20.02 42.90
C GLN A 866 1.48 19.85 44.27
N ARG A 867 1.43 18.65 44.85
CA ARG A 867 2.13 18.31 46.09
C ARG A 867 3.65 18.47 45.94
N THR A 868 4.20 18.08 44.79
CA THR A 868 5.63 18.19 44.52
C THR A 868 6.08 19.64 44.34
N PHE A 869 5.40 20.44 43.52
CA PHE A 869 5.72 21.85 43.28
C PHE A 869 5.61 22.70 44.55
N ALA A 870 4.62 22.41 45.41
CA ALA A 870 4.47 23.11 46.68
C ALA A 870 5.71 22.97 47.59
N LYS A 871 6.44 21.84 47.53
CA LYS A 871 7.71 21.64 48.29
C LYS A 871 8.83 22.59 47.82
N TYR A 872 8.73 23.11 46.61
CA TYR A 872 9.65 24.08 46.02
C TYR A 872 9.14 25.53 46.13
N GLY A 873 7.99 25.75 46.80
CA GLY A 873 7.36 27.06 46.89
C GLY A 873 6.76 27.55 45.58
N LEU A 874 6.41 26.64 44.67
CA LEU A 874 5.80 26.93 43.37
C LEU A 874 4.36 26.41 43.33
N ASP A 875 3.50 27.05 42.54
CA ASP A 875 2.20 26.50 42.17
C ASP A 875 2.33 25.76 40.83
N SER A 876 2.04 24.45 40.81
CA SER A 876 2.07 23.68 39.57
C SER A 876 1.14 24.24 38.49
N ALA A 877 0.06 24.94 38.83
CA ALA A 877 -0.88 25.50 37.85
C ALA A 877 -0.24 26.59 36.97
N ASP A 878 0.81 27.26 37.45
CA ASP A 878 1.53 28.28 36.68
C ASP A 878 2.46 27.66 35.61
N PHE A 879 2.86 26.40 35.80
CA PHE A 879 3.87 25.74 34.99
C PHE A 879 3.34 24.53 34.22
N CYS A 880 2.35 23.78 34.73
CA CYS A 880 1.90 22.52 34.16
C CYS A 880 0.53 22.67 33.49
N ALA A 881 0.48 22.41 32.19
CA ALA A 881 -0.75 22.26 31.42
C ALA A 881 -1.04 20.77 31.23
N ILE A 882 -2.15 20.29 31.79
CA ILE A 882 -2.65 18.91 31.57
C ILE A 882 -3.70 18.96 30.47
N LEU A 883 -3.29 18.62 29.26
CA LEU A 883 -4.11 18.71 28.05
C LEU A 883 -4.98 17.46 27.89
N PRO A 884 -6.21 17.58 27.36
CA PRO A 884 -7.05 16.43 27.08
C PRO A 884 -6.44 15.53 26.00
N LYS A 885 -7.01 14.33 25.83
CA LYS A 885 -6.75 13.51 24.64
C LYS A 885 -7.13 14.32 23.40
N MET A 886 -6.29 14.25 22.38
CA MET A 886 -6.40 15.06 21.16
C MET A 886 -6.31 14.18 19.92
N ASP A 887 -6.89 14.68 18.83
CA ASP A 887 -6.76 14.07 17.51
C ASP A 887 -5.33 14.25 16.94
N GLU A 888 -5.07 13.61 15.81
CA GLU A 888 -3.75 13.65 15.16
C GLU A 888 -3.34 15.07 14.75
N LYS A 889 -4.27 15.88 14.24
CA LYS A 889 -3.98 17.25 13.80
C LYS A 889 -3.56 18.13 14.97
N ALA A 890 -4.31 18.09 16.08
CA ALA A 890 -4.00 18.80 17.30
C ALA A 890 -2.67 18.31 17.91
N TYR A 891 -2.41 17.00 17.87
CA TYR A 891 -1.14 16.43 18.33
C TYR A 891 0.06 16.97 17.55
N TRP A 892 0.00 17.00 16.21
CA TRP A 892 1.08 17.56 15.39
C TRP A 892 1.28 19.06 15.64
N ASN A 893 0.19 19.83 15.77
CA ASN A 893 0.30 21.25 16.09
C ASN A 893 0.94 21.47 17.47
N LEU A 894 0.62 20.67 18.48
CA LEU A 894 1.25 20.76 19.79
C LEU A 894 2.76 20.52 19.71
N GLN A 895 3.21 19.55 18.92
CA GLN A 895 4.64 19.31 18.71
C GLN A 895 5.32 20.51 18.05
N LEU A 896 4.74 21.04 16.97
CA LEU A 896 5.27 22.20 16.24
C LEU A 896 5.32 23.49 17.07
N LEU A 897 4.46 23.62 18.08
CA LEU A 897 4.39 24.79 18.96
C LEU A 897 5.26 24.66 20.22
N SER A 898 5.86 23.49 20.44
CA SER A 898 6.73 23.20 21.58
C SER A 898 8.17 23.61 21.32
N ASP A 899 8.94 23.87 22.38
CA ASP A 899 10.35 24.30 22.28
C ASP A 899 11.33 23.16 22.58
N VAL A 900 10.99 22.29 23.54
CA VAL A 900 11.86 21.23 24.05
C VAL A 900 11.01 20.00 24.30
N PHE A 901 11.49 18.82 23.92
CA PHE A 901 10.90 17.54 24.30
C PHE A 901 11.61 16.98 25.53
N LEU A 902 10.85 16.69 26.59
CA LEU A 902 11.37 16.05 27.80
C LEU A 902 11.00 14.57 27.82
N ASP A 903 12.00 13.71 27.71
CA ASP A 903 11.82 12.27 27.80
C ASP A 903 11.55 11.79 29.22
N SER A 904 10.71 10.77 29.36
CA SER A 904 10.40 10.16 30.67
C SER A 904 11.47 9.15 31.09
N PHE A 905 11.79 9.15 32.38
CA PHE A 905 12.73 8.21 33.00
C PHE A 905 12.11 6.81 33.12
N GLY A 906 12.97 5.78 33.03
CA GLY A 906 12.57 4.38 33.22
C GLY A 906 11.75 3.78 32.07
N TRP A 907 10.95 4.60 31.38
CA TRP A 907 10.28 4.25 30.12
C TRP A 907 10.35 5.43 29.14
N SER A 908 11.26 5.33 28.19
CA SER A 908 11.61 6.36 27.20
C SER A 908 10.63 6.42 26.02
N GLY A 909 10.63 7.56 25.34
CA GLY A 909 9.92 7.81 24.10
C GLY A 909 10.52 7.01 22.94
N GLY A 910 9.78 6.01 22.46
CA GLY A 910 10.05 5.37 21.17
C GLY A 910 9.43 6.20 20.05
N HIS A 911 8.22 5.82 19.65
CA HIS A 911 7.43 6.53 18.63
C HIS A 911 7.30 8.04 18.87
N THR A 912 6.98 8.47 20.10
CA THR A 912 6.83 9.89 20.43
C THR A 912 8.10 10.70 20.19
N THR A 913 9.28 10.10 20.40
CA THR A 913 10.56 10.76 20.12
C THR A 913 10.85 10.82 18.63
N LEU A 914 10.53 9.76 17.87
CA LEU A 914 10.60 9.81 16.41
C LEU A 914 9.74 10.97 15.88
N GLU A 915 8.50 11.10 16.31
CA GLU A 915 7.63 12.21 15.88
C GLU A 915 8.17 13.59 16.31
N ALA A 916 8.74 13.71 17.51
CA ALA A 916 9.37 14.95 17.98
C ALA A 916 10.59 15.35 17.14
N ILE A 917 11.42 14.37 16.76
CA ILE A 917 12.56 14.58 15.86
C ILE A 917 12.09 15.06 14.49
N ALA A 918 10.98 14.52 13.95
CA ALA A 918 10.40 15.00 12.69
C ALA A 918 10.08 16.50 12.77
N CYS A 919 9.53 16.95 13.91
CA CYS A 919 9.26 18.36 14.21
C CYS A 919 10.50 19.18 14.62
N ASN A 920 11.71 18.62 14.53
CA ASN A 920 12.98 19.27 14.90
C ASN A 920 13.11 19.65 16.39
N LEU A 921 12.35 19.01 17.28
CA LEU A 921 12.39 19.32 18.71
C LEU A 921 13.70 18.83 19.34
N PRO A 922 14.44 19.69 20.05
CA PRO A 922 15.50 19.27 20.97
C PRO A 922 14.96 18.30 22.02
N VAL A 923 15.51 17.09 22.07
CA VAL A 923 15.09 16.03 23.01
C VAL A 923 16.08 15.92 24.14
N VAL A 924 15.62 16.01 25.39
CA VAL A 924 16.40 15.70 26.59
C VAL A 924 16.04 14.29 27.07
N THR A 925 17.04 13.45 27.33
CA THR A 925 16.82 12.07 27.82
C THR A 925 17.92 11.67 28.80
N CYS A 926 17.62 10.71 29.68
CA CYS A 926 18.57 10.11 30.61
C CYS A 926 18.40 8.59 30.56
N PRO A 927 19.25 7.84 29.83
CA PRO A 927 19.09 6.41 29.65
C PRO A 927 19.21 5.65 30.98
N GLY A 928 18.23 4.78 31.24
CA GLY A 928 18.22 3.90 32.41
C GLY A 928 18.93 2.55 32.19
N GLU A 929 18.70 1.62 33.12
CA GLU A 929 19.27 0.26 33.09
C GLU A 929 18.66 -0.62 31.98
N PHE A 930 17.37 -0.49 31.70
CA PHE A 930 16.67 -1.39 30.77
C PHE A 930 16.42 -0.71 29.42
N MET A 931 16.37 -1.50 28.34
CA MET A 931 16.08 -1.03 26.96
C MET A 931 14.92 -0.03 26.90
N ARG A 932 13.81 -0.35 27.58
CA ARG A 932 12.61 0.48 27.61
C ARG A 932 12.84 1.91 28.10
N GLY A 933 13.90 2.16 28.87
CA GLY A 933 14.32 3.48 29.34
C GLY A 933 15.44 4.12 28.50
N ARG A 934 15.72 3.63 27.28
CA ARG A 934 16.90 4.02 26.48
C ARG A 934 16.59 4.39 25.03
N HIS A 935 15.33 4.30 24.59
CA HIS A 935 14.93 4.54 23.20
C HIS A 935 15.37 5.90 22.66
N SER A 936 15.02 7.01 23.33
CA SER A 936 15.39 8.36 22.88
C SER A 936 16.90 8.55 22.83
N SER A 937 17.65 7.94 23.74
CA SER A 937 19.11 7.99 23.73
C SER A 937 19.71 7.29 22.50
N GLY A 938 19.17 6.12 22.13
CA GLY A 938 19.59 5.41 20.92
C GLY A 938 19.26 6.18 19.64
N ILE A 939 18.08 6.81 19.58
CA ILE A 939 17.67 7.68 18.47
C ILE A 939 18.63 8.88 18.34
N LEU A 940 18.96 9.54 19.45
CA LEU A 940 19.89 10.68 19.46
C LEU A 940 21.32 10.28 19.09
N GLN A 941 21.78 9.10 19.51
CA GLN A 941 23.06 8.53 19.08
C GLN A 941 23.10 8.29 17.57
N MET A 942 22.04 7.72 16.99
CA MET A 942 21.93 7.50 15.54
C MET A 942 21.96 8.82 14.74
N LEU A 943 21.33 9.87 15.26
CA LEU A 943 21.41 11.23 14.69
C LEU A 943 22.80 11.87 14.89
N GLY A 944 23.56 11.42 15.89
CA GLY A 944 24.81 12.04 16.35
C GLY A 944 24.61 13.37 17.08
N VAL A 945 23.46 13.53 17.77
CA VAL A 945 23.11 14.72 18.58
C VAL A 945 23.01 14.28 20.04
N THR A 946 24.15 14.06 20.68
CA THR A 946 24.23 13.41 22.00
C THR A 946 24.41 14.39 23.16
N GLU A 947 24.53 15.68 22.91
CA GLU A 947 24.76 16.70 23.95
C GLU A 947 23.54 16.93 24.86
N THR A 948 22.39 16.39 24.49
CA THR A 948 21.16 16.41 25.29
C THR A 948 20.85 15.05 25.92
N VAL A 949 21.82 14.11 25.90
CA VAL A 949 21.76 12.81 26.58
C VAL A 949 22.49 12.93 27.93
N ALA A 950 21.72 13.05 29.00
CA ALA A 950 22.23 13.13 30.37
C ALA A 950 22.69 11.77 30.90
N GLN A 951 23.68 11.74 31.78
CA GLN A 951 24.10 10.56 32.53
C GLN A 951 23.40 10.44 33.89
N THR A 952 22.87 11.56 34.41
CA THR A 952 22.20 11.62 35.71
C THR A 952 20.96 12.51 35.65
N ALA A 953 20.07 12.34 36.63
CA ALA A 953 18.90 13.22 36.76
C ALA A 953 19.28 14.70 37.01
N ALA A 954 20.42 14.96 37.65
CA ALA A 954 20.91 16.33 37.85
C ALA A 954 21.35 16.96 36.51
N GLU A 955 22.13 16.22 35.71
CA GLU A 955 22.55 16.68 34.38
C GLU A 955 21.35 16.84 33.43
N TYR A 956 20.33 15.97 33.56
CA TYR A 956 19.08 16.12 32.81
C TYR A 956 18.41 17.48 33.09
N VAL A 957 18.33 17.87 34.37
CA VAL A 957 17.83 19.19 34.77
C VAL A 957 18.72 20.31 34.20
N GLU A 958 20.04 20.19 34.31
CA GLU A 958 20.98 21.20 33.78
C GLU A 958 20.80 21.42 32.27
N ILE A 959 20.70 20.33 31.50
CA ILE A 959 20.46 20.38 30.05
C ILE A 959 19.10 21.01 29.75
N ALA A 960 18.03 20.60 30.44
CA ALA A 960 16.69 21.13 30.24
C ALA A 960 16.63 22.63 30.56
N VAL A 961 17.22 23.06 31.69
CA VAL A 961 17.33 24.47 32.09
C VAL A 961 18.10 25.27 31.05
N ARG A 962 19.22 24.74 30.56
CA ARG A 962 20.03 25.41 29.55
C ARG A 962 19.29 25.56 28.23
N LEU A 963 18.59 24.53 27.74
CA LEU A 963 17.69 24.65 26.58
C LEU A 963 16.58 25.68 26.83
N GLY A 964 16.12 25.79 28.08
CA GLY A 964 15.16 26.79 28.53
C GLY A 964 15.63 28.23 28.40
N LEU A 965 16.87 28.50 28.83
CA LEU A 965 17.40 29.85 28.98
C LEU A 965 18.22 30.33 27.78
N GLU A 966 18.89 29.42 27.06
CA GLU A 966 19.79 29.74 25.94
C GLU A 966 19.13 29.42 24.59
N SER A 967 18.35 30.37 24.05
CA SER A 967 17.65 30.18 22.77
C SER A 967 18.57 29.89 21.58
N GLU A 968 19.78 30.46 21.56
CA GLU A 968 20.77 30.20 20.51
C GLU A 968 21.25 28.74 20.54
N TRP A 969 21.52 28.20 21.73
CA TRP A 969 21.91 26.81 21.86
C TRP A 969 20.74 25.86 21.52
N ARG A 970 19.52 26.19 21.97
CA ARG A 970 18.30 25.46 21.61
C ARG A 970 18.11 25.40 20.09
N GLN A 971 18.26 26.53 19.40
CA GLN A 971 18.18 26.59 17.94
C GLN A 971 19.29 25.78 17.27
N SER A 972 20.52 25.85 17.77
CA SER A 972 21.64 25.05 17.27
C SER A 972 21.40 23.54 17.39
N ILE A 973 20.70 23.07 18.42
CA ILE A 973 20.31 21.66 18.54
C ILE A 973 19.22 21.32 17.52
N ALA A 974 18.17 22.14 17.41
CA ALA A 974 17.08 21.95 16.45
C ALA A 974 17.58 21.91 14.99
N ASP A 975 18.48 22.82 14.61
CA ASP A 975 19.07 22.87 13.27
C ASP A 975 19.87 21.59 12.95
N ARG A 976 20.61 21.06 13.94
CA ARG A 976 21.36 19.82 13.76
C ARG A 976 20.46 18.59 13.66
N ILE A 977 19.35 18.56 14.40
CA ILE A 977 18.33 17.52 14.25
C ILE A 977 17.76 17.58 12.82
N SER A 978 17.33 18.76 12.37
CA SER A 978 16.79 18.99 11.03
C SER A 978 17.73 18.52 9.92
N GLN A 979 19.02 18.90 9.98
CA GLN A 979 20.03 18.54 8.98
C GLN A 979 20.38 17.05 8.95
N ARG A 980 20.04 16.28 10.00
CA ARG A 980 20.49 14.90 10.17
C ARG A 980 19.38 13.86 10.21
N GLN A 981 18.11 14.27 10.03
CA GLN A 981 16.97 13.35 10.02
C GLN A 981 17.14 12.17 9.03
N GLY A 982 17.82 12.40 7.90
CA GLY A 982 18.12 11.35 6.90
C GLY A 982 19.08 10.25 7.38
N ARG A 983 19.70 10.38 8.56
CA ARG A 983 20.48 9.31 9.21
C ARG A 983 19.60 8.33 10.00
N LEU A 984 18.39 8.74 10.33
CA LEU A 984 17.47 8.03 11.21
C LEU A 984 16.36 7.35 10.42
N TYR A 985 15.64 8.12 9.59
CA TYR A 985 14.47 7.62 8.88
C TYR A 985 14.83 6.76 7.68
N GLY A 986 14.12 5.65 7.51
CA GLY A 986 14.30 4.71 6.40
C GLY A 986 15.59 3.89 6.47
N ASP A 987 16.18 3.70 7.67
CA ASP A 987 17.37 2.87 7.83
C ASP A 987 17.12 1.40 7.49
N LYS A 988 17.70 0.96 6.37
CA LYS A 988 17.60 -0.43 5.90
C LYS A 988 18.62 -1.37 6.54
N THR A 989 19.60 -0.85 7.27
CA THR A 989 20.70 -1.64 7.84
C THR A 989 20.19 -2.68 8.83
N CYS A 990 19.20 -2.30 9.65
CA CYS A 990 18.55 -3.21 10.57
C CYS A 990 17.77 -4.34 9.87
N VAL A 991 17.19 -4.07 8.70
CA VAL A 991 16.41 -5.05 7.92
C VAL A 991 17.34 -6.10 7.31
N ALA A 992 18.45 -5.67 6.69
CA ALA A 992 19.44 -6.61 6.16
C ALA A 992 20.03 -7.51 7.27
N ALA A 993 20.28 -6.97 8.45
CA ALA A 993 20.74 -7.75 9.60
C ALA A 993 19.67 -8.70 10.14
N LEU A 994 18.41 -8.29 10.14
CA LEU A 994 17.27 -9.14 10.52
C LEU A 994 17.12 -10.33 9.56
N GLU A 995 17.22 -10.08 8.26
CA GLU A 995 17.20 -11.12 7.23
C GLU A 995 18.37 -12.09 7.35
N ALA A 996 19.60 -11.57 7.56
CA ALA A 996 20.77 -12.39 7.81
C ALA A 996 20.60 -13.24 9.08
N PHE A 997 19.97 -12.70 10.12
CA PHE A 997 19.61 -13.47 11.30
C PHE A 997 18.62 -14.59 10.97
N TYR A 998 17.57 -14.34 10.18
CA TYR A 998 16.63 -15.38 9.80
C TYR A 998 17.31 -16.54 9.06
N TYR A 999 18.18 -16.26 8.10
CA TYR A 999 18.99 -17.29 7.44
C TYR A 999 19.80 -18.10 8.44
N GLY A 1000 20.62 -17.43 9.26
CA GLY A 1000 21.48 -18.12 10.23
C GLY A 1000 20.70 -18.90 11.29
N ALA A 1001 19.51 -18.42 11.69
CA ALA A 1001 18.66 -19.12 12.64
C ALA A 1001 18.07 -20.41 12.04
N VAL A 1002 17.64 -20.37 10.76
CA VAL A 1002 17.13 -21.54 10.05
C VAL A 1002 18.23 -22.55 9.76
N GLU A 1003 19.45 -22.12 9.39
CA GLU A 1003 20.59 -23.01 9.17
C GLU A 1003 21.08 -23.73 10.44
N ALA A 1004 20.83 -23.15 11.61
CA ALA A 1004 21.30 -23.69 12.89
C ALA A 1004 20.42 -24.80 13.48
N VAL A 1005 19.20 -24.99 12.95
CA VAL A 1005 18.23 -26.03 13.37
C VAL A 1005 18.29 -27.20 12.40
#